data_AF-N1PMD3-F1
#
_entry.id   AF-N1PMD3-F1
#
_cell.length_a   1.000
_cell.length_b   1.000
_cell.length_c   1.000
_cell.angle_alpha   90.00
_cell.angle_beta   90.00
_cell.angle_gamma   90.00
#
_symmetry.space_group_name_H-M   'P 1'
#
loop_
_entity.id
_entity.type
_entity.pdbx_description
1 polymer ?
#
loop_
_entity_poly.entity_id
_entity_poly.type
_entity_poly.pdbx_seq_one_letter_code
_entity_poly.pdbx_strand_id
1 'polypeptide(L)'
;MLMSASIKRLAFTGTRAVFRVFFEASRIRSRSCIGQGSALDLMSCQECCVRLRFRVNQAERAKIGSLSAAKVPGDILDELKVELDMTSLDAQYLIAAAAKLRSSDVPVAFPTETVYGLGADATRSAAVKGIYKAKQRPSDNPLIVHFASLSQLRSLLTSGDKSSQHNDTLANGTTHDPIPEIYRPLISRFWPGPLTIILRNPENSPLAPEVTAGLVTFGARMPSHILAAALIQLAGVPVAAPSANASTKPSPTAAEHVAYDLNGRIETILDGGPCDVGVESTVVDGLSEPPLILRPGGISLDQIRECSGWEATEIGYKSVAESGSQPRAPGMKYRHYSPKATVILYEYGKDAPISGELLRQLGPNGKIGVIQTRSWVINSSTVDVIQSKADAKLASNGHRNRLHAMPGFAGMLKTLRNTRRTRSAIQTHLVSAAGNTTRLLSIDLGPDTADIARGIFSALRDLDREDVDAIFVEGINDGEGDTAAAVMNRLRKAAEVTNVCDWKYLGGSMGSVQDDSALSKDNGRELTILVTGFGPFQDKFPVNPSFEITHALPDYLPPTEAYRNGVRIIPYPDPIRVAFDEVRGLVPKLHEAYAGKVDVVLHLGMASGRRWYSLERYGHREGYTKNKDLDGQMPDPDEGKTTFGDCPSTMTTSLDYERILLEWQVNVLTIPKGQPGHQADIRPSEDAGHYLCDYIYFNSLACFGRKNTMEGGNDSSRPVLFFHVPAESDGFTLERGQAVTQALIRAIASSSSQQRSDVTAKGLKAQHILQRESGPANAF
;
A
#
# COMPACT_ATOMS: atom_id res chain seq x y z
N MET A 1 35.71 17.97 61.54
CA MET A 1 37.02 17.60 62.10
C MET A 1 37.04 16.07 62.18
N LEU A 2 38.07 15.43 61.59
CA LEU A 2 38.34 13.98 61.53
C LEU A 2 37.33 13.17 60.66
N MET A 3 37.67 12.29 59.71
CA MET A 3 38.91 11.63 59.29
C MET A 3 38.81 11.29 57.79
N SER A 4 39.96 11.25 57.10
CA SER A 4 40.13 10.67 55.77
C SER A 4 40.33 9.15 55.90
N ALA A 5 39.67 8.34 55.04
CA ALA A 5 40.22 7.07 54.55
C ALA A 5 39.38 6.43 53.42
N SER A 6 40.09 6.16 52.33
CA SER A 6 40.07 4.93 51.53
C SER A 6 38.91 4.62 50.57
N ILE A 7 39.27 4.82 49.31
CA ILE A 7 38.88 4.07 48.12
C ILE A 7 38.78 2.55 48.42
N LYS A 8 37.61 1.96 48.20
CA LYS A 8 37.46 0.54 47.88
C LYS A 8 36.73 0.39 46.55
N ARG A 9 37.46 -0.14 45.58
CA ARG A 9 36.93 -0.77 44.37
C ARG A 9 36.00 -1.91 44.78
N LEU A 10 34.73 -1.84 44.38
CA LEU A 10 33.92 -3.05 44.21
C LEU A 10 33.94 -3.40 42.72
N ALA A 11 34.66 -4.48 42.40
CA ALA A 11 34.50 -5.17 41.14
C ALA A 11 33.16 -5.93 41.19
N PHE A 12 32.22 -5.53 40.32
CA PHE A 12 31.12 -6.40 39.92
C PHE A 12 31.42 -6.90 38.51
N THR A 13 31.84 -8.16 38.44
CA THR A 13 31.79 -9.04 37.28
C THR A 13 30.33 -9.27 36.89
N GLY A 14 29.98 -9.06 35.62
CA GLY A 14 28.64 -9.38 35.10
C GLY A 14 28.21 -8.45 33.97
N THR A 15 28.60 -8.82 32.75
CA THR A 15 27.91 -8.54 31.47
C THR A 15 27.04 -7.27 31.41
N ARG A 16 27.67 -6.10 31.22
CA ARG A 16 26.98 -4.88 30.79
C ARG A 16 26.73 -4.93 29.28
N ALA A 17 25.47 -5.12 28.89
CA ALA A 17 24.99 -4.64 27.60
C ALA A 17 24.99 -3.10 27.64
N VAL A 18 26.01 -2.51 27.01
CA VAL A 18 26.12 -1.07 26.81
C VAL A 18 25.10 -0.66 25.75
N PHE A 19 24.00 -0.02 26.16
CA PHE A 19 23.10 0.63 25.20
C PHE A 19 23.74 1.92 24.69
N ARG A 20 23.97 1.93 23.38
CA ARG A 20 24.63 2.96 22.58
C ARG A 20 23.70 4.17 22.43
N VAL A 21 24.12 5.33 22.91
CA VAL A 21 23.53 6.63 22.54
C VAL A 21 24.01 6.96 21.12
N PHE A 22 23.09 7.04 20.15
CA PHE A 22 23.43 7.53 18.80
C PHE A 22 23.45 9.07 18.82
N PHE A 23 24.64 9.65 18.92
CA PHE A 23 24.91 11.01 18.49
C PHE A 23 25.30 10.97 17.00
N GLU A 24 24.43 11.46 16.12
CA GLU A 24 24.82 11.78 14.75
C GLU A 24 25.18 13.27 14.72
N ALA A 25 26.44 13.56 15.07
CA ALA A 25 27.02 14.89 14.93
C ALA A 25 27.46 15.08 13.48
N SER A 26 26.67 15.81 12.69
CA SER A 26 27.15 16.36 11.42
C SER A 26 28.39 17.22 11.71
N ARG A 27 29.52 16.89 11.08
CA ARG A 27 30.77 17.63 11.17
C ARG A 27 30.55 19.09 10.77
N ILE A 28 30.51 19.98 11.75
CA ILE A 28 30.88 21.39 11.59
C ILE A 28 31.98 21.68 12.61
N ARG A 29 33.19 21.93 12.13
CA ARG A 29 34.28 22.44 12.95
C ARG A 29 33.97 23.90 13.28
N SER A 30 33.51 24.19 14.49
CA SER A 30 33.79 25.48 15.12
C SER A 30 34.26 25.24 16.56
N ARG A 31 35.46 25.74 16.86
CA ARG A 31 36.07 25.73 18.19
C ARG A 31 35.59 26.98 18.92
N SER A 32 34.68 26.84 19.87
CA SER A 32 34.53 27.79 20.98
C SER A 32 33.49 27.25 21.97
N CYS A 33 33.71 27.53 23.26
CA CYS A 33 32.85 27.24 24.41
C CYS A 33 33.14 25.92 25.14
N ILE A 34 34.33 25.85 25.74
CA ILE A 34 34.57 25.11 26.99
C ILE A 34 34.28 26.11 28.12
N GLY A 35 33.31 25.83 28.99
CA GLY A 35 33.03 26.62 30.18
C GLY A 35 32.05 25.93 31.12
N GLN A 36 32.45 25.79 32.39
CA GLN A 36 31.68 25.20 33.48
C GLN A 36 30.38 25.99 33.74
N GLY A 37 29.25 25.31 33.92
CA GLY A 37 27.97 25.94 34.28
C GLY A 37 26.94 24.95 34.78
N SER A 38 26.27 25.28 35.89
CA SER A 38 25.28 24.50 36.63
C SER A 38 23.96 24.27 35.86
N ALA A 39 23.17 23.27 36.32
CA ALA A 39 21.95 22.73 35.71
C ALA A 39 20.75 23.69 35.47
N LEU A 40 20.93 25.00 35.61
CA LEU A 40 19.90 26.02 35.40
C LEU A 40 20.06 26.84 34.09
N ASP A 41 21.16 26.70 33.35
CA ASP A 41 21.44 27.52 32.14
C ASP A 41 21.02 26.89 30.79
N LEU A 42 20.28 25.79 30.79
CA LEU A 42 19.85 25.11 29.56
C LEU A 42 18.69 25.80 28.80
N MET A 43 18.21 26.96 29.26
CA MET A 43 17.05 27.65 28.68
C MET A 43 17.35 28.84 27.74
N SER A 44 18.62 29.19 27.46
CA SER A 44 18.93 30.40 26.67
C SER A 44 19.75 30.23 25.38
N CYS A 45 20.07 29.01 24.95
CA CYS A 45 20.84 28.82 23.70
C CYS A 45 19.93 28.62 22.48
N GLN A 46 19.68 29.71 21.74
CA GLN A 46 18.75 29.82 20.62
C GLN A 46 19.20 29.16 19.30
N GLU A 47 20.33 28.41 19.27
CA GLU A 47 20.86 27.78 18.06
C GLU A 47 21.08 26.25 18.13
N CYS A 48 20.60 25.58 19.19
CA CYS A 48 20.61 24.12 19.26
C CYS A 48 19.18 23.57 19.10
N CYS A 49 18.81 23.11 17.91
CA CYS A 49 17.61 22.27 17.71
C CYS A 49 17.78 20.94 18.47
N VAL A 50 17.50 20.94 19.77
CA VAL A 50 17.46 19.73 20.61
C VAL A 50 16.26 18.91 20.16
N ARG A 51 16.50 17.85 19.38
CA ARG A 51 15.51 16.80 19.10
C ARG A 51 15.25 16.04 20.39
N LEU A 52 14.14 16.34 21.05
CA LEU A 52 13.71 15.63 22.24
C LEU A 52 13.04 14.31 21.82
N ARG A 53 13.76 13.19 21.97
CA ARG A 53 13.22 11.82 21.87
C ARG A 53 13.03 11.30 23.30
N PHE A 54 11.79 11.08 23.71
CA PHE A 54 11.46 10.68 25.09
C PHE A 54 10.90 9.28 25.16
N ARG A 55 11.65 8.33 25.72
CA ARG A 55 11.20 6.95 25.85
C ARG A 55 10.48 6.74 27.18
N VAL A 56 9.16 6.68 27.11
CA VAL A 56 8.29 6.32 28.24
C VAL A 56 7.78 4.89 28.03
N ASN A 57 8.31 3.94 28.80
CA ASN A 57 7.89 2.55 28.69
C ASN A 57 6.49 2.39 29.31
N GLN A 58 5.53 1.84 28.55
CA GLN A 58 4.14 1.59 28.96
C GLN A 58 4.05 0.75 30.26
N ALA A 59 5.05 -0.10 30.51
CA ALA A 59 5.17 -0.95 31.71
C ALA A 59 5.59 -0.16 32.98
N GLU A 60 6.05 1.08 32.84
CA GLU A 60 6.61 1.90 33.93
C GLU A 60 5.70 3.10 34.24
N ARG A 61 4.38 2.88 34.31
CA ARG A 61 3.36 3.88 34.70
C ARG A 61 3.76 4.73 35.91
N ALA A 62 4.45 4.10 36.87
CA ALA A 62 4.97 4.73 38.08
C ALA A 62 5.91 5.90 37.80
N LYS A 63 6.51 5.99 36.60
CA LYS A 63 7.36 7.11 36.20
C LYS A 63 6.56 8.33 35.75
N ILE A 64 5.29 8.23 35.38
CA ILE A 64 4.49 9.41 35.01
C ILE A 64 3.69 9.90 36.21
N GLY A 65 3.24 8.96 37.05
CA GLY A 65 2.46 9.22 38.24
C GLY A 65 1.37 8.18 38.47
N SER A 66 0.27 8.64 39.07
CA SER A 66 -0.92 7.87 39.43
C SER A 66 -1.98 8.02 38.32
N LEU A 67 -2.52 6.88 37.86
CA LEU A 67 -3.55 6.82 36.83
C LEU A 67 -4.71 5.98 37.34
N SER A 68 -5.92 6.55 37.35
CA SER A 68 -7.14 5.86 37.79
C SER A 68 -8.31 6.17 36.85
N ALA A 69 -9.34 5.34 36.89
CA ALA A 69 -10.57 5.58 36.18
C ALA A 69 -11.65 6.03 37.17
N ALA A 70 -12.41 7.07 36.82
CA ALA A 70 -13.48 7.60 37.64
C ALA A 70 -14.81 7.52 36.89
N LYS A 71 -15.79 6.84 37.51
CA LYS A 71 -17.14 6.76 36.96
C LYS A 71 -17.78 8.15 36.93
N VAL A 72 -18.31 8.54 35.77
CA VAL A 72 -19.10 9.76 35.62
C VAL A 72 -20.58 9.38 35.78
N PRO A 73 -21.30 9.95 36.76
CA PRO A 73 -22.72 9.67 36.94
C PRO A 73 -23.53 9.99 35.68
N GLY A 74 -24.36 9.04 35.22
CA GLY A 74 -25.22 9.20 34.05
C GLY A 74 -24.53 8.97 32.71
N ASP A 75 -23.20 8.80 32.67
CA ASP A 75 -22.48 8.58 31.42
C ASP A 75 -22.22 7.08 31.15
N ILE A 76 -22.04 6.74 29.87
CA ILE A 76 -21.78 5.37 29.41
C ILE A 76 -20.32 4.97 29.55
N LEU A 77 -19.40 5.94 29.66
CA LEU A 77 -17.97 5.73 29.89
C LEU A 77 -17.53 6.40 31.18
N ASP A 78 -16.49 5.86 31.80
CA ASP A 78 -15.73 6.53 32.85
C ASP A 78 -14.74 7.55 32.24
N GLU A 79 -14.05 8.31 33.08
CA GLU A 79 -13.01 9.24 32.69
C GLU A 79 -11.66 8.84 33.28
N LEU A 80 -10.58 9.11 32.54
CA LEU A 80 -9.22 8.95 33.05
C LEU A 80 -8.89 10.09 34.02
N LYS A 81 -8.40 9.74 35.20
CA LYS A 81 -7.76 10.67 36.14
C LYS A 81 -6.26 10.50 36.07
N VAL A 82 -5.57 11.60 35.81
CA VAL A 82 -4.10 11.66 35.70
C VAL A 82 -3.56 12.53 36.82
N GLU A 83 -2.88 11.89 37.77
CA GLU A 83 -2.16 12.56 38.85
C GLU A 83 -0.66 12.42 38.57
N LEU A 84 -0.05 13.48 38.06
CA LEU A 84 1.34 13.45 37.65
C LEU A 84 2.30 13.51 38.86
N ASP A 85 3.35 12.69 38.81
CA ASP A 85 4.50 12.87 39.70
C ASP A 85 5.38 14.00 39.16
N MET A 86 5.22 15.19 39.73
CA MET A 86 5.95 16.39 39.30
C MET A 86 7.47 16.28 39.48
N THR A 87 7.95 15.36 40.31
CA THR A 87 9.39 15.12 40.48
C THR A 87 9.96 14.25 39.37
N SER A 88 9.10 13.55 38.63
CA SER A 88 9.53 12.72 37.52
C SER A 88 9.77 13.53 36.25
N LEU A 89 10.88 13.20 35.61
CA LEU A 89 11.26 13.75 34.32
C LEU A 89 10.25 13.38 33.21
N ASP A 90 9.68 12.17 33.25
CA ASP A 90 8.70 11.72 32.24
C ASP A 90 7.39 12.51 32.32
N ALA A 91 6.95 12.83 33.53
CA ALA A 91 5.78 13.69 33.76
C ALA A 91 6.01 15.11 33.23
N GLN A 92 7.20 15.68 33.49
CA GLN A 92 7.57 17.00 32.98
C GLN A 92 7.61 17.04 31.44
N TYR A 93 8.10 15.98 30.80
CA TYR A 93 8.08 15.88 29.34
C TYR A 93 6.68 15.76 28.76
N LEU A 94 5.79 15.01 29.41
CA LEU A 94 4.38 14.93 29.01
C LEU A 94 3.69 16.30 29.13
N ILE A 95 3.94 17.05 30.20
CA ILE A 95 3.45 18.43 30.39
C ILE A 95 3.99 19.34 29.28
N ALA A 96 5.28 19.26 28.96
CA ALA A 96 5.90 20.08 27.92
C ALA A 96 5.29 19.78 26.54
N ALA A 97 5.04 18.50 26.22
CA ALA A 97 4.37 18.10 24.99
C ALA A 97 2.92 18.61 24.93
N ALA A 98 2.17 18.52 26.03
CA ALA A 98 0.81 19.07 26.15
C ALA A 98 0.79 20.60 25.97
N ALA A 99 1.77 21.30 26.53
CA ALA A 99 1.93 22.74 26.34
C ALA A 99 2.21 23.09 24.87
N LYS A 100 3.09 22.33 24.19
CA LYS A 100 3.36 22.51 22.76
C LYS A 100 2.11 22.35 21.90
N LEU A 101 1.25 21.37 22.18
CA LEU A 101 -0.02 21.21 21.47
C LEU A 101 -0.89 22.47 21.55
N ARG A 102 -0.91 23.16 22.70
CA ARG A 102 -1.70 24.39 22.89
C ARG A 102 -1.06 25.62 22.28
N SER A 103 0.27 25.76 22.32
CA SER A 103 0.94 27.02 22.03
C SER A 103 1.64 27.06 20.67
N SER A 104 2.12 25.92 20.17
CA SER A 104 2.92 25.83 18.94
C SER A 104 2.06 25.52 17.71
N ASP A 105 2.54 25.97 16.54
CA ASP A 105 2.02 25.53 15.24
C ASP A 105 2.74 24.26 14.72
N VAL A 106 3.79 23.83 15.41
CA VAL A 106 4.54 22.60 15.08
C VAL A 106 3.88 21.40 15.78
N PRO A 107 3.46 20.36 15.03
CA PRO A 107 2.77 19.23 15.61
C PRO A 107 3.68 18.35 16.48
N VAL A 108 3.05 17.65 17.42
CA VAL A 108 3.68 16.69 18.34
C VAL A 108 3.32 15.27 17.90
N ALA A 109 4.32 14.39 17.73
CA ALA A 109 4.04 12.99 17.48
C ALA A 109 3.87 12.21 18.78
N PHE A 110 2.87 11.34 18.85
CA PHE A 110 2.55 10.56 20.04
C PHE A 110 2.02 9.15 19.70
N PRO A 111 2.22 8.16 20.58
CA PRO A 111 1.80 6.78 20.35
C PRO A 111 0.29 6.63 20.60
N THR A 112 -0.36 5.77 19.82
CA THR A 112 -1.69 5.23 20.12
C THR A 112 -1.62 3.70 20.16
N GLU A 113 -2.73 3.02 20.49
CA GLU A 113 -2.84 1.57 20.36
C GLU A 113 -2.78 1.14 18.88
N THR A 114 -3.16 2.01 17.94
CA THR A 114 -3.16 1.72 16.49
C THR A 114 -1.81 1.96 15.82
N VAL A 115 -1.51 3.23 15.59
CA VAL A 115 -0.30 3.76 14.95
C VAL A 115 0.06 5.09 15.63
N TYR A 116 1.28 5.57 15.51
CA TYR A 116 1.66 6.89 16.02
C TYR A 116 0.88 7.98 15.27
N GLY A 117 0.32 8.92 16.03
CA GLY A 117 -0.40 10.10 15.54
C GLY A 117 0.50 11.32 15.49
N LEU A 118 0.25 12.22 14.53
CA LEU A 118 0.88 13.54 14.45
C LEU A 118 -0.13 14.61 14.86
N GLY A 119 -0.12 14.99 16.13
CA GLY A 119 -1.14 15.84 16.74
C GLY A 119 -0.87 17.33 16.66
N ALA A 120 -1.93 18.09 16.46
CA ALA A 120 -1.99 19.52 16.76
C ALA A 120 -3.39 19.86 17.32
N ASP A 121 -3.51 21.02 17.98
CA ASP A 121 -4.81 21.54 18.42
C ASP A 121 -5.77 21.68 17.24
N ALA A 122 -6.88 20.93 17.28
CA ALA A 122 -7.87 20.88 16.20
C ALA A 122 -8.64 22.19 16.02
N THR A 123 -8.57 23.10 16.99
CA THR A 123 -9.25 24.41 16.96
C THR A 123 -8.38 25.52 16.37
N ARG A 124 -7.08 25.26 16.18
CA ARG A 124 -6.12 26.24 15.67
C ARG A 124 -5.73 25.96 14.23
N SER A 125 -6.21 26.79 13.29
CA SER A 125 -5.92 26.64 11.85
C SER A 125 -4.42 26.58 11.54
N ALA A 126 -3.60 27.43 12.18
CA ALA A 126 -2.15 27.42 11.97
C ALA A 126 -1.49 26.10 12.42
N ALA A 127 -1.94 25.52 13.53
CA ALA A 127 -1.44 24.25 14.05
C ALA A 127 -1.85 23.07 13.15
N VAL A 128 -3.11 23.07 12.68
CA VAL A 128 -3.60 22.05 11.72
C VAL A 128 -2.86 22.15 10.39
N LYS A 129 -2.59 23.35 9.88
CA LYS A 129 -1.74 23.55 8.70
C LYS A 129 -0.31 23.03 8.92
N GLY A 130 0.20 23.11 10.14
CA GLY A 130 1.47 22.49 10.55
C GLY A 130 1.52 20.99 10.29
N ILE A 131 0.42 20.27 10.51
CA ILE A 131 0.30 18.83 10.19
C ILE A 131 0.45 18.60 8.67
N TYR A 132 -0.32 19.32 7.86
CA TYR A 132 -0.26 19.19 6.40
C TYR A 132 1.12 19.51 5.85
N LYS A 133 1.75 20.58 6.37
CA LYS A 133 3.12 20.99 6.01
C LYS A 133 4.14 19.91 6.36
N ALA A 134 4.14 19.40 7.60
CA ALA A 134 5.10 18.40 8.04
C ALA A 134 4.98 17.10 7.24
N LYS A 135 3.75 16.67 6.93
CA LYS A 135 3.50 15.44 6.17
C LYS A 135 3.65 15.60 4.66
N GLN A 136 3.63 16.82 4.13
CA GLN A 136 3.39 17.11 2.71
C GLN A 136 2.10 16.41 2.25
N ARG A 137 1.01 16.67 2.98
CA ARG A 137 -0.30 16.02 2.78
C ARG A 137 -1.20 16.92 1.92
N PRO A 138 -1.96 16.37 0.94
CA PRO A 138 -3.00 17.11 0.24
C PRO A 138 -4.06 17.67 1.21
N SER A 139 -4.48 18.93 1.00
CA SER A 139 -5.44 19.62 1.87
C SER A 139 -6.88 19.10 1.75
N ASP A 140 -7.18 18.26 0.74
CA ASP A 140 -8.50 17.67 0.50
C ASP A 140 -8.76 16.41 1.33
N ASN A 141 -7.82 15.99 2.19
CA ASN A 141 -7.89 14.74 2.93
C ASN A 141 -8.11 14.99 4.44
N PRO A 142 -9.32 14.78 4.96
CA PRO A 142 -9.71 15.18 6.32
C PRO A 142 -8.86 14.50 7.40
N LEU A 143 -8.94 15.01 8.63
CA LEU A 143 -8.22 14.52 9.80
C LEU A 143 -9.19 13.96 10.85
N ILE A 144 -8.72 12.96 11.61
CA ILE A 144 -9.47 12.42 12.76
C ILE A 144 -9.13 13.25 14.00
N VAL A 145 -10.17 13.67 14.71
CA VAL A 145 -10.07 14.41 15.97
C VAL A 145 -10.12 13.45 17.14
N HIS A 146 -9.13 13.55 18.01
CA HIS A 146 -8.97 12.71 19.20
C HIS A 146 -9.42 13.47 20.45
N PHE A 147 -10.16 12.76 21.29
CA PHE A 147 -10.76 13.29 22.53
C PHE A 147 -10.29 12.49 23.74
N ALA A 148 -10.21 13.16 24.89
CA ALA A 148 -9.90 12.53 26.19
C ALA A 148 -11.16 12.07 26.95
N SER A 149 -12.33 12.65 26.68
CA SER A 149 -13.59 12.28 27.33
C SER A 149 -14.81 12.55 26.45
N LEU A 150 -15.94 11.91 26.79
CA LEU A 150 -17.23 12.21 26.15
C LEU A 150 -17.68 13.64 26.45
N SER A 151 -17.41 14.15 27.65
CA SER A 151 -17.66 15.54 28.03
C SER A 151 -17.00 16.52 27.05
N GLN A 152 -15.75 16.27 26.65
CA GLN A 152 -15.04 17.09 25.67
C GLN A 152 -15.68 17.03 24.27
N LEU A 153 -16.08 15.83 23.83
CA LEU A 153 -16.78 15.64 22.55
C LEU A 153 -18.15 16.34 22.55
N ARG A 154 -18.96 16.13 23.59
CA ARG A 154 -20.27 16.78 23.74
C ARG A 154 -20.14 18.30 23.76
N SER A 155 -19.15 18.85 24.47
CA SER A 155 -18.88 20.29 24.49
C SER A 155 -18.60 20.84 23.09
N LEU A 156 -17.84 20.11 22.26
CA LEU A 156 -17.62 20.51 20.87
C LEU A 156 -18.91 20.47 20.04
N LEU A 157 -19.74 19.43 20.22
CA LEU A 157 -21.00 19.28 19.50
C LEU A 157 -22.04 20.35 19.90
N THR A 158 -22.04 20.80 21.16
CA THR A 158 -22.99 21.81 21.69
C THR A 158 -22.50 23.25 21.55
N SER A 159 -21.19 23.48 21.32
CA SER A 159 -20.63 24.83 21.14
C SER A 159 -21.28 25.62 20.00
N GLY A 160 -21.95 24.93 19.07
CA GLY A 160 -22.62 25.51 17.92
C GLY A 160 -23.95 26.22 18.21
N ASP A 161 -24.58 25.90 19.35
CA ASP A 161 -25.99 26.18 19.59
C ASP A 161 -26.18 27.07 20.83
N LYS A 162 -26.27 28.39 20.61
CA LYS A 162 -26.58 29.35 21.67
C LYS A 162 -28.07 29.36 22.05
N SER A 163 -28.94 28.74 21.24
CA SER A 163 -30.38 28.58 21.53
C SER A 163 -30.66 27.39 22.46
N SER A 164 -29.80 26.37 22.46
CA SER A 164 -29.93 25.17 23.30
C SER A 164 -29.30 25.28 24.70
N GLN A 165 -28.97 26.49 25.17
CA GLN A 165 -28.71 26.73 26.60
C GLN A 165 -29.99 26.81 27.45
N HIS A 166 -31.17 26.73 26.83
CA HIS A 166 -32.31 26.20 27.55
C HIS A 166 -32.19 24.69 27.59
N ASN A 167 -32.13 24.14 28.81
CA ASN A 167 -32.46 22.74 29.06
C ASN A 167 -33.83 22.49 28.41
N ASP A 168 -33.85 22.01 27.16
CA ASP A 168 -35.03 21.38 26.56
C ASP A 168 -35.23 20.06 27.31
N THR A 169 -35.70 20.24 28.53
CA THR A 169 -36.28 19.22 29.36
C THR A 169 -37.59 18.93 28.64
N LEU A 170 -37.56 17.96 27.73
CA LEU A 170 -38.80 17.35 27.25
C LEU A 170 -39.63 16.99 28.49
N ALA A 171 -40.97 17.04 28.38
CA ALA A 171 -41.93 16.89 29.49
C ALA A 171 -41.81 15.57 30.30
N ASN A 172 -40.85 14.72 29.95
CA ASN A 172 -40.47 13.42 30.50
C ASN A 172 -39.08 13.38 31.17
N GLY A 173 -38.36 14.51 31.29
CA GLY A 173 -37.16 14.63 32.13
C GLY A 173 -35.86 14.07 31.55
N THR A 174 -35.80 13.73 30.26
CA THR A 174 -34.59 13.19 29.61
C THR A 174 -33.86 14.26 28.81
N THR A 175 -32.61 14.57 29.18
CA THR A 175 -31.69 15.42 28.39
C THR A 175 -31.27 14.69 27.11
N HIS A 176 -31.44 15.31 25.93
CA HIS A 176 -31.03 14.73 24.65
C HIS A 176 -29.49 14.78 24.51
N ASP A 177 -28.83 13.62 24.39
CA ASP A 177 -27.39 13.54 24.15
C ASP A 177 -27.08 14.03 22.71
N PRO A 178 -26.15 14.98 22.48
CA PRO A 178 -25.81 15.44 21.13
C PRO A 178 -25.12 14.35 20.28
N ILE A 179 -24.63 13.27 20.89
CA ILE A 179 -24.09 12.12 20.17
C ILE A 179 -25.27 11.24 19.70
N PRO A 180 -25.40 10.93 18.39
CA PRO A 180 -26.49 10.11 17.89
C PRO A 180 -26.57 8.73 18.58
N GLU A 181 -27.78 8.33 18.98
CA GLU A 181 -28.03 7.11 19.78
C GLU A 181 -27.50 5.84 19.10
N ILE A 182 -27.48 5.80 17.76
CA ILE A 182 -26.90 4.69 16.99
C ILE A 182 -25.45 4.39 17.40
N TYR A 183 -24.67 5.38 17.83
CA TYR A 183 -23.28 5.17 18.25
C TYR A 183 -23.14 4.64 19.67
N ARG A 184 -24.19 4.71 20.51
CA ARG A 184 -24.12 4.33 21.92
C ARG A 184 -23.63 2.90 22.16
N PRO A 185 -24.10 1.86 21.42
CA PRO A 185 -23.61 0.50 21.61
C PRO A 185 -22.14 0.34 21.21
N LEU A 186 -21.71 1.01 20.13
CA LEU A 186 -20.33 0.98 19.68
C LEU A 186 -19.37 1.71 20.63
N ILE A 187 -19.75 2.91 21.10
CA ILE A 187 -18.95 3.67 22.08
C ILE A 187 -18.81 2.87 23.36
N SER A 188 -19.92 2.31 23.87
CA SER A 188 -19.89 1.48 25.08
C SER A 188 -18.94 0.30 24.89
N ARG A 189 -18.96 -0.37 23.74
CA ARG A 189 -18.16 -1.58 23.54
C ARG A 189 -16.69 -1.32 23.20
N PHE A 190 -16.40 -0.27 22.43
CA PHE A 190 -15.11 -0.10 21.76
C PHE A 190 -14.36 1.18 22.13
N TRP A 191 -14.91 2.08 22.95
CA TRP A 191 -14.18 3.26 23.45
C TRP A 191 -13.77 3.14 24.92
N PRO A 192 -12.56 3.61 25.29
CA PRO A 192 -11.44 4.00 24.41
C PRO A 192 -10.91 2.83 23.56
N GLY A 193 -10.62 3.06 22.29
CA GLY A 193 -10.20 1.99 21.38
C GLY A 193 -10.10 2.35 19.90
N PRO A 194 -9.83 1.34 19.06
CA PRO A 194 -9.53 1.50 17.64
C PRO A 194 -10.79 1.74 16.79
N LEU A 195 -11.77 2.46 17.32
CA LEU A 195 -12.99 2.88 16.63
C LEU A 195 -12.96 4.39 16.35
N THR A 196 -13.32 4.78 15.14
CA THR A 196 -13.59 6.16 14.75
C THR A 196 -15.02 6.26 14.25
N ILE A 197 -15.80 7.19 14.81
CA ILE A 197 -17.19 7.45 14.40
C ILE A 197 -17.27 8.73 13.59
N ILE A 198 -18.13 8.77 12.57
CA ILE A 198 -18.38 9.97 11.76
C ILE A 198 -19.53 10.78 12.38
N LEU A 199 -19.28 12.05 12.70
CA LEU A 199 -20.27 12.95 13.28
C LEU A 199 -20.47 14.17 12.37
N ARG A 200 -21.66 14.77 12.44
CA ARG A 200 -21.89 16.08 11.83
C ARG A 200 -21.04 17.13 12.54
N ASN A 201 -20.39 17.97 11.77
CA ASN A 201 -19.68 19.14 12.29
C ASN A 201 -20.70 20.26 12.52
N PRO A 202 -20.83 20.81 13.75
CA PRO A 202 -21.74 21.93 14.01
C PRO A 202 -21.42 23.16 13.15
N GLU A 203 -22.42 23.97 12.80
CA GLU A 203 -22.22 25.16 11.96
C GLU A 203 -21.23 26.17 12.58
N ASN A 204 -21.32 26.41 13.89
CA ASN A 204 -20.36 27.23 14.64
C ASN A 204 -19.33 26.36 15.41
N SER A 205 -18.83 25.32 14.75
CA SER A 205 -17.82 24.44 15.34
C SER A 205 -16.51 25.20 15.64
N PRO A 206 -15.88 24.96 16.79
CA PRO A 206 -14.56 25.51 17.10
C PRO A 206 -13.44 24.83 16.29
N LEU A 207 -13.74 23.78 15.51
CA LEU A 207 -12.74 23.11 14.68
C LEU A 207 -12.24 24.01 13.55
N ALA A 208 -10.93 23.99 13.32
CA ALA A 208 -10.35 24.65 12.17
C ALA A 208 -10.89 24.02 10.86
N PRO A 209 -11.17 24.81 9.81
CA PRO A 209 -11.72 24.30 8.55
C PRO A 209 -10.86 23.22 7.88
N GLU A 210 -9.54 23.28 8.09
CA GLU A 210 -8.59 22.30 7.55
C GLU A 210 -8.73 20.90 8.17
N VAL A 211 -9.42 20.76 9.31
CA VAL A 211 -9.71 19.46 9.93
C VAL A 211 -10.69 18.65 9.08
N THR A 212 -11.77 19.28 8.62
CA THR A 212 -12.82 18.60 7.84
C THR A 212 -12.58 18.66 6.34
N ALA A 213 -11.59 19.45 5.88
CA ALA A 213 -11.30 19.66 4.47
C ALA A 213 -12.54 20.09 3.66
N GLY A 214 -13.41 20.91 4.27
CA GLY A 214 -14.64 21.41 3.65
C GLY A 214 -15.86 20.48 3.79
N LEU A 215 -15.72 19.34 4.46
CA LEU A 215 -16.85 18.45 4.73
C LEU A 215 -17.72 18.97 5.89
N VAL A 216 -19.02 18.66 5.82
CA VAL A 216 -20.00 18.88 6.90
C VAL A 216 -19.92 17.82 8.02
N THR A 217 -18.96 16.90 7.92
CA THR A 217 -18.75 15.81 8.87
C THR A 217 -17.28 15.74 9.29
N PHE A 218 -17.02 15.18 10.47
CA PHE A 218 -15.67 14.89 10.95
C PHE A 218 -15.61 13.51 11.61
N GLY A 219 -14.40 12.94 11.68
CA GLY A 219 -14.15 11.69 12.40
C GLY A 219 -13.75 11.97 13.85
N ALA A 220 -14.44 11.37 14.82
CA ALA A 220 -14.13 11.44 16.24
C ALA A 220 -13.56 10.11 16.73
N ARG A 221 -12.58 10.16 17.64
CA ARG A 221 -11.96 8.98 18.25
C ARG A 221 -11.54 9.24 19.70
N MET A 222 -11.64 8.21 20.54
CA MET A 222 -11.04 8.17 21.87
C MET A 222 -9.96 7.06 21.91
N PRO A 223 -8.65 7.39 21.85
CA PRO A 223 -7.58 6.40 21.74
C PRO A 223 -7.36 5.62 23.05
N SER A 224 -7.12 4.31 22.95
CA SER A 224 -6.87 3.42 24.09
C SER A 224 -5.38 3.28 24.42
N HIS A 225 -4.70 4.43 24.57
CA HIS A 225 -3.29 4.46 24.93
C HIS A 225 -3.06 5.49 26.04
N ILE A 226 -2.44 5.07 27.15
CA ILE A 226 -2.24 5.93 28.33
C ILE A 226 -1.61 7.27 27.94
N LEU A 227 -0.50 7.25 27.18
CA LEU A 227 0.19 8.48 26.82
C LEU A 227 -0.65 9.37 25.90
N ALA A 228 -1.47 8.79 25.01
CA ALA A 228 -2.34 9.58 24.16
C ALA A 228 -3.45 10.24 24.99
N ALA A 229 -4.15 9.45 25.80
CA ALA A 229 -5.23 9.92 26.65
C ALA A 229 -4.74 11.00 27.63
N ALA A 230 -3.63 10.75 28.33
CA ALA A 230 -3.04 11.70 29.25
C ALA A 230 -2.53 12.97 28.54
N LEU A 231 -1.90 12.84 27.37
CA LEU A 231 -1.48 14.00 26.57
C LEU A 231 -2.68 14.87 26.18
N ILE A 232 -3.74 14.28 25.63
CA ILE A 232 -4.94 15.02 25.19
C ILE A 232 -5.64 15.67 26.39
N GLN A 233 -5.75 14.95 27.51
CA GLN A 233 -6.33 15.46 28.75
C GLN A 233 -5.54 16.65 29.30
N LEU A 234 -4.21 16.53 29.40
CA LEU A 234 -3.33 17.61 29.86
C LEU A 234 -3.28 18.78 28.88
N ALA A 235 -3.44 18.51 27.58
CA ALA A 235 -3.53 19.55 26.56
C ALA A 235 -4.81 20.37 26.74
N GLY A 236 -5.92 19.71 27.14
CA GLY A 236 -7.21 20.36 27.39
C GLY A 236 -7.96 20.78 26.12
N VAL A 237 -7.50 20.33 24.95
CA VAL A 237 -8.04 20.69 23.63
C VAL A 237 -8.27 19.42 22.80
N PRO A 238 -9.24 19.42 21.86
CA PRO A 238 -9.38 18.33 20.90
C PRO A 238 -8.15 18.29 19.98
N VAL A 239 -7.61 17.11 19.71
CA VAL A 239 -6.34 16.96 18.96
C VAL A 239 -6.59 16.34 17.59
N ALA A 240 -6.35 17.10 16.53
CA ALA A 240 -6.38 16.56 15.17
C ALA A 240 -5.09 15.76 14.94
N ALA A 241 -5.19 14.48 14.60
CA ALA A 241 -4.02 13.62 14.45
C ALA A 241 -4.21 12.56 13.35
N PRO A 242 -3.65 12.74 12.14
CA PRO A 242 -3.42 11.63 11.21
C PRO A 242 -2.20 10.80 11.66
N SER A 243 -1.91 9.71 10.94
CA SER A 243 -0.71 8.91 11.15
C SER A 243 0.58 9.74 11.02
N ALA A 244 1.63 9.46 11.79
CA ALA A 244 2.85 10.28 11.88
C ALA A 244 3.95 9.95 10.86
N ASN A 245 3.59 9.61 9.63
CA ASN A 245 4.50 9.35 8.51
C ASN A 245 4.49 10.51 7.49
N ALA A 246 5.50 10.59 6.63
CA ALA A 246 5.40 11.37 5.40
C ALA A 246 4.29 10.77 4.51
N SER A 247 3.60 11.58 3.71
CA SER A 247 2.59 11.09 2.75
C SER A 247 3.17 9.93 1.91
N THR A 248 2.30 9.00 1.50
CA THR A 248 2.58 7.75 0.74
C THR A 248 3.37 6.65 1.48
N LYS A 249 4.13 6.96 2.54
CA LYS A 249 4.85 5.95 3.34
C LYS A 249 3.93 5.11 4.26
N PRO A 250 4.37 3.90 4.69
CA PRO A 250 3.63 3.10 5.67
C PRO A 250 3.40 3.82 7.01
N SER A 251 2.27 3.55 7.67
CA SER A 251 1.97 4.16 8.97
C SER A 251 2.99 3.75 10.05
N PRO A 252 3.42 4.69 10.92
CA PRO A 252 4.46 4.42 11.92
C PRO A 252 3.88 3.69 13.13
N THR A 253 4.41 2.52 13.46
CA THR A 253 4.03 1.75 14.66
C THR A 253 5.03 1.88 15.82
N ALA A 254 6.07 2.71 15.67
CA ALA A 254 7.12 2.93 16.66
C ALA A 254 7.71 4.35 16.49
N ALA A 255 8.31 4.90 17.54
CA ALA A 255 8.85 6.26 17.53
C ALA A 255 9.99 6.45 16.52
N GLU A 256 10.77 5.41 16.27
CA GLU A 256 11.86 5.43 15.31
C GLU A 256 11.34 5.60 13.87
N HIS A 257 10.15 5.07 13.58
CA HIS A 257 9.48 5.26 12.29
C HIS A 257 9.13 6.73 12.06
N VAL A 258 8.59 7.38 13.10
CA VAL A 258 8.27 8.81 13.08
C VAL A 258 9.54 9.64 12.90
N ALA A 259 10.58 9.32 13.69
CA ALA A 259 11.84 10.05 13.67
C ALA A 259 12.54 9.94 12.31
N TYR A 260 12.41 8.80 11.63
CA TYR A 260 12.92 8.60 10.26
C TYR A 260 12.14 9.43 9.23
N ASP A 261 10.81 9.44 9.30
CA ASP A 261 9.98 10.09 8.28
C ASP A 261 9.89 11.60 8.41
N LEU A 262 9.79 12.10 9.64
CA LEU A 262 9.52 13.51 9.93
C LEU A 262 10.74 14.25 10.49
N ASN A 263 11.93 13.70 10.23
CA ASN A 263 13.20 14.25 10.68
C ASN A 263 13.37 15.70 10.22
N GLY A 264 13.54 16.64 11.16
CA GLY A 264 13.66 18.06 10.85
C GLY A 264 12.38 18.76 10.41
N ARG A 265 11.24 18.05 10.43
CA ARG A 265 9.91 18.61 10.13
C ARG A 265 9.05 18.82 11.38
N ILE A 266 9.38 18.11 12.45
CA ILE A 266 8.74 18.19 13.77
C ILE A 266 9.79 18.26 14.87
N GLU A 267 9.42 18.80 16.02
CA GLU A 267 10.33 19.01 17.15
C GLU A 267 10.22 17.95 18.24
N THR A 268 9.06 17.29 18.37
CA THR A 268 8.74 16.47 19.55
C THR A 268 8.09 15.16 19.16
N ILE A 269 8.66 14.08 19.69
CA ILE A 269 8.16 12.71 19.58
C ILE A 269 8.10 12.13 20.99
N LEU A 270 6.89 11.83 21.47
CA LEU A 270 6.70 10.98 22.64
C LEU A 270 6.90 9.53 22.20
N ASP A 271 7.91 8.86 22.70
CA ASP A 271 8.16 7.44 22.44
C ASP A 271 7.51 6.59 23.53
N GLY A 272 6.37 5.97 23.19
CA GLY A 272 5.67 5.03 24.06
C GLY A 272 6.00 3.57 23.80
N GLY A 273 7.03 3.28 23.00
CA GLY A 273 7.29 1.96 22.46
C GLY A 273 6.38 1.59 21.27
N PRO A 274 6.37 0.31 20.87
CA PRO A 274 5.57 -0.19 19.75
C PRO A 274 4.05 -0.14 20.01
N CYS A 275 3.25 0.06 18.95
CA CYS A 275 1.78 0.04 19.02
C CYS A 275 1.19 -1.36 19.21
N ASP A 276 0.00 -1.43 19.84
CA ASP A 276 -0.69 -2.66 20.25
C ASP A 276 -1.60 -3.29 19.18
N VAL A 277 -1.93 -2.60 18.09
CA VAL A 277 -2.82 -3.09 17.02
C VAL A 277 -2.09 -3.11 15.67
N GLY A 278 -1.28 -2.09 15.36
CA GLY A 278 -0.45 -2.04 14.17
C GLY A 278 -1.16 -1.58 12.88
N VAL A 279 -2.49 -1.71 12.81
CA VAL A 279 -3.35 -1.10 11.76
C VAL A 279 -4.09 0.12 12.30
N GLU A 280 -4.56 1.01 11.41
CA GLU A 280 -5.37 2.17 11.81
C GLU A 280 -6.75 1.78 12.39
N SER A 281 -7.46 2.76 12.98
CA SER A 281 -8.81 2.57 13.49
C SER A 281 -9.82 2.23 12.40
N THR A 282 -10.81 1.40 12.74
CA THR A 282 -12.01 1.17 11.92
C THR A 282 -12.82 2.46 11.91
N VAL A 283 -13.21 2.94 10.73
CA VAL A 283 -14.03 4.15 10.57
C VAL A 283 -15.44 3.76 10.17
N VAL A 284 -16.41 4.15 10.99
CA VAL A 284 -17.83 3.83 10.81
C VAL A 284 -18.68 5.08 10.63
N ASP A 285 -19.67 5.00 9.77
CA ASP A 285 -20.64 6.04 9.47
C ASP A 285 -22.07 5.55 9.74
N GLY A 286 -22.59 5.92 10.90
CA GLY A 286 -23.98 5.72 11.32
C GLY A 286 -24.88 6.92 10.98
N LEU A 287 -24.41 7.89 10.17
CA LEU A 287 -25.27 8.92 9.59
C LEU A 287 -25.93 8.45 8.29
N SER A 288 -25.46 7.32 7.74
CA SER A 288 -26.01 6.66 6.56
C SER A 288 -26.98 5.55 6.97
N GLU A 289 -27.95 5.26 6.11
CA GLU A 289 -28.89 4.15 6.26
C GLU A 289 -28.84 3.29 4.98
N PRO A 290 -28.33 2.04 5.04
CA PRO A 290 -27.77 1.38 6.21
C PRO A 290 -26.42 1.97 6.68
N PRO A 291 -25.99 1.73 7.94
CA PRO A 291 -24.68 2.17 8.42
C PRO A 291 -23.52 1.59 7.59
N LEU A 292 -22.42 2.34 7.48
CA LEU A 292 -21.30 1.97 6.62
C LEU A 292 -19.97 1.85 7.37
N ILE A 293 -19.13 0.89 6.96
CA ILE A 293 -17.69 0.92 7.25
C ILE A 293 -16.98 1.66 6.12
N LEU A 294 -16.44 2.83 6.42
CA LEU A 294 -15.67 3.65 5.47
C LEU A 294 -14.19 3.28 5.42
N ARG A 295 -13.66 2.65 6.48
CA ARG A 295 -12.29 2.13 6.51
C ARG A 295 -12.19 0.91 7.43
N PRO A 296 -11.66 -0.23 6.94
CA PRO A 296 -11.36 -1.37 7.80
C PRO A 296 -10.16 -1.06 8.71
N GLY A 297 -10.18 -1.59 9.93
CA GLY A 297 -9.16 -1.36 10.94
C GLY A 297 -9.23 -2.40 12.07
N GLY A 298 -8.84 -2.01 13.28
CA GLY A 298 -8.76 -2.92 14.44
C GLY A 298 -10.07 -3.54 14.95
N ILE A 299 -11.22 -3.19 14.39
CA ILE A 299 -12.54 -3.75 14.74
C ILE A 299 -13.19 -4.32 13.47
N SER A 300 -13.62 -5.58 13.57
CA SER A 300 -14.24 -6.36 12.49
C SER A 300 -15.67 -5.94 12.18
N LEU A 301 -16.12 -6.16 10.93
CA LEU A 301 -17.51 -5.99 10.51
C LEU A 301 -18.45 -6.86 11.35
N ASP A 302 -18.05 -8.10 11.66
CA ASP A 302 -18.85 -8.99 12.50
C ASP A 302 -19.04 -8.42 13.91
N GLN A 303 -17.96 -7.91 14.54
CA GLN A 303 -18.05 -7.25 15.84
C GLN A 303 -18.92 -6.00 15.83
N ILE A 304 -18.93 -5.26 14.71
CA ILE A 304 -19.82 -4.11 14.51
C ILE A 304 -21.27 -4.59 14.40
N ARG A 305 -21.55 -5.60 13.57
CA ARG A 305 -22.90 -6.15 13.36
C ARG A 305 -23.52 -6.82 14.59
N GLU A 306 -22.70 -7.27 15.53
CA GLU A 306 -23.15 -7.74 16.84
C GLU A 306 -23.72 -6.62 17.74
N CYS A 307 -23.54 -5.35 17.37
CA CYS A 307 -24.03 -4.22 18.15
C CYS A 307 -25.42 -3.79 17.68
N SER A 308 -26.30 -3.47 18.63
CA SER A 308 -27.68 -3.07 18.34
C SER A 308 -27.72 -1.85 17.40
N GLY A 309 -28.51 -1.92 16.34
CA GLY A 309 -28.63 -0.86 15.32
C GLY A 309 -27.55 -0.88 14.23
N TRP A 310 -26.62 -1.84 14.28
CA TRP A 310 -25.54 -2.01 13.30
C TRP A 310 -25.61 -3.34 12.55
N GLU A 311 -26.68 -4.11 12.70
CA GLU A 311 -26.85 -5.45 12.15
C GLU A 311 -26.77 -5.45 10.60
N ALA A 312 -27.31 -4.40 9.98
CA ALA A 312 -27.34 -4.22 8.53
C ALA A 312 -26.09 -3.51 7.95
N THR A 313 -25.03 -3.33 8.74
CA THR A 313 -23.85 -2.55 8.31
C THR A 313 -23.24 -3.08 7.01
N GLU A 314 -22.91 -2.18 6.07
CA GLU A 314 -22.30 -2.50 4.77
C GLU A 314 -20.88 -1.93 4.61
N ILE A 315 -20.18 -2.39 3.56
CA ILE A 315 -18.83 -1.94 3.20
C ILE A 315 -18.93 -0.73 2.25
N GLY A 316 -18.58 0.46 2.74
CA GLY A 316 -18.64 1.72 1.98
C GLY A 316 -17.35 2.08 1.23
N TYR A 317 -16.27 1.32 1.37
CA TYR A 317 -14.96 1.61 0.75
C TYR A 317 -14.76 1.01 -0.65
N LYS A 318 -15.74 0.28 -1.19
CA LYS A 318 -15.70 -0.28 -2.56
C LYS A 318 -16.26 0.68 -3.62
N SER A 319 -17.21 1.56 -3.28
CA SER A 319 -17.92 2.44 -4.23
C SER A 319 -17.27 3.80 -4.48
N VAL A 320 -16.29 4.20 -3.67
CA VAL A 320 -15.71 5.57 -3.71
C VAL A 320 -14.42 5.65 -4.53
N ALA A 321 -13.68 4.54 -4.69
CA ALA A 321 -12.45 4.51 -5.48
C ALA A 321 -12.72 4.74 -6.99
N GLU A 322 -13.94 4.44 -7.45
CA GLU A 322 -14.35 4.50 -8.86
C GLU A 322 -15.09 5.80 -9.24
N SER A 323 -15.59 6.57 -8.25
CA SER A 323 -16.56 7.64 -8.49
C SER A 323 -16.00 9.08 -8.41
N GLY A 324 -14.70 9.26 -8.19
CA GLY A 324 -14.06 10.60 -8.17
C GLY A 324 -14.57 11.55 -7.08
N SER A 325 -15.39 11.06 -6.14
CA SER A 325 -16.02 11.86 -5.09
C SER A 325 -15.04 12.21 -3.95
N GLN A 326 -15.34 13.30 -3.22
CA GLN A 326 -14.50 13.80 -2.13
C GLN A 326 -14.42 12.76 -0.99
N PRO A 327 -13.23 12.42 -0.46
CA PRO A 327 -13.09 11.36 0.53
C PRO A 327 -13.71 11.75 1.87
N ARG A 328 -14.75 11.03 2.30
CA ARG A 328 -15.46 11.25 3.57
C ARG A 328 -14.63 10.87 4.81
N ALA A 329 -13.60 10.04 4.64
CA ALA A 329 -12.69 9.62 5.69
C ALA A 329 -11.24 9.48 5.18
N PRO A 330 -10.22 9.59 6.06
CA PRO A 330 -8.84 9.38 5.67
C PRO A 330 -8.60 7.93 5.25
N GLY A 331 -7.90 7.71 4.13
CA GLY A 331 -7.51 6.37 3.65
C GLY A 331 -8.28 5.87 2.42
N MET A 332 -9.17 6.69 1.85
CA MET A 332 -10.08 6.27 0.76
C MET A 332 -9.58 6.56 -0.67
N LYS A 333 -8.68 7.55 -0.89
CA LYS A 333 -8.35 8.07 -2.24
C LYS A 333 -6.91 7.84 -2.69
N TYR A 334 -5.94 7.84 -1.76
CA TYR A 334 -4.51 7.82 -2.10
C TYR A 334 -3.87 6.48 -1.75
N ARG A 335 -2.92 6.03 -2.58
CA ARG A 335 -2.13 4.81 -2.34
C ARG A 335 -1.32 5.01 -1.06
N HIS A 336 -1.71 4.27 -0.03
CA HIS A 336 -0.97 4.18 1.21
C HIS A 336 -0.10 2.90 1.13
N TYR A 337 1.08 2.90 1.76
CA TYR A 337 1.84 1.69 2.16
C TYR A 337 2.89 1.09 1.20
N SER A 338 3.69 1.83 0.44
CA SER A 338 4.83 1.21 -0.30
C SER A 338 6.17 1.48 0.40
N PRO A 339 6.89 0.45 0.90
CA PRO A 339 8.31 0.54 1.28
C PRO A 339 9.20 0.89 0.08
N LYS A 340 10.48 1.25 0.29
CA LYS A 340 11.42 1.43 -0.83
C LYS A 340 11.83 0.10 -1.44
N ALA A 341 11.99 -0.92 -0.60
CA ALA A 341 12.27 -2.28 -1.02
C ALA A 341 11.04 -2.89 -1.72
N THR A 342 11.29 -3.64 -2.79
CA THR A 342 10.23 -4.39 -3.48
C THR A 342 9.61 -5.40 -2.53
N VAL A 343 8.30 -5.30 -2.31
CA VAL A 343 7.55 -6.24 -1.46
C VAL A 343 6.93 -7.33 -2.32
N ILE A 344 7.25 -8.58 -1.99
CA ILE A 344 6.75 -9.78 -2.67
C ILE A 344 5.85 -10.54 -1.69
N LEU A 345 4.55 -10.60 -1.99
CA LEU A 345 3.55 -11.26 -1.16
C LEU A 345 3.24 -12.66 -1.68
N TYR A 346 3.45 -13.65 -0.82
CA TYR A 346 3.01 -15.03 -1.05
C TYR A 346 1.63 -15.19 -0.43
N GLU A 347 0.59 -15.34 -1.25
CA GLU A 347 -0.76 -15.56 -0.75
C GLU A 347 -0.84 -16.83 0.12
N TYR A 348 -1.85 -16.88 0.98
CA TYR A 348 -2.04 -18.00 1.90
C TYR A 348 -2.07 -19.34 1.17
N GLY A 349 -1.35 -20.33 1.72
CA GLY A 349 -1.27 -21.69 1.18
C GLY A 349 -0.30 -21.85 0.01
N LYS A 350 0.48 -20.83 -0.34
CA LYS A 350 1.59 -20.94 -1.31
C LYS A 350 2.87 -21.44 -0.62
N ASP A 351 3.67 -22.20 -1.36
CA ASP A 351 4.95 -22.71 -0.88
C ASP A 351 5.96 -21.58 -0.64
N ALA A 352 6.90 -21.81 0.27
CA ALA A 352 7.97 -20.87 0.57
C ALA A 352 8.85 -20.58 -0.68
N PRO A 353 9.47 -19.38 -0.76
CA PRO A 353 10.47 -19.07 -1.78
C PRO A 353 11.60 -20.11 -1.77
N ILE A 354 11.92 -20.64 -2.95
CA ILE A 354 13.11 -21.47 -3.15
C ILE A 354 14.37 -20.58 -3.12
N SER A 355 15.53 -21.12 -2.73
CA SER A 355 16.74 -20.28 -2.59
C SER A 355 17.17 -19.58 -3.87
N GLY A 356 16.91 -20.18 -5.04
CA GLY A 356 17.19 -19.54 -6.32
C GLY A 356 16.33 -18.32 -6.63
N GLU A 357 15.20 -18.13 -5.94
CA GLU A 357 14.33 -16.96 -6.05
C GLU A 357 14.81 -15.83 -5.14
N LEU A 358 15.19 -16.16 -3.91
CA LEU A 358 15.86 -15.25 -2.97
C LEU A 358 17.10 -14.63 -3.64
N LEU A 359 17.96 -15.45 -4.23
CA LEU A 359 19.26 -15.01 -4.76
C LEU A 359 19.19 -14.13 -6.00
N ARG A 360 18.07 -14.15 -6.74
CA ARG A 360 17.88 -13.35 -7.97
C ARG A 360 17.46 -11.92 -7.71
N GLN A 361 16.97 -11.63 -6.51
CA GLN A 361 16.63 -10.28 -6.07
C GLN A 361 17.83 -9.55 -5.43
N LEU A 362 19.04 -10.14 -5.49
CA LEU A 362 20.24 -9.61 -4.86
C LEU A 362 21.16 -8.91 -5.86
N GLY A 363 21.56 -7.69 -5.52
CA GLY A 363 22.79 -7.11 -6.06
C GLY A 363 24.05 -7.85 -5.56
N PRO A 364 25.24 -7.50 -6.05
CA PRO A 364 26.51 -8.16 -5.67
C PRO A 364 26.86 -8.10 -4.16
N ASN A 365 26.13 -7.31 -3.35
CA ASN A 365 26.20 -7.25 -1.89
C ASN A 365 24.79 -7.20 -1.24
N GLY A 366 23.78 -7.72 -1.94
CA GLY A 366 22.38 -7.49 -1.59
C GLY A 366 21.97 -8.03 -0.22
N LYS A 367 20.89 -7.49 0.34
CA LYS A 367 20.26 -7.98 1.56
C LYS A 367 18.81 -8.30 1.26
N ILE A 368 18.32 -9.43 1.76
CA ILE A 368 16.91 -9.79 1.62
C ILE A 368 16.24 -9.71 2.97
N GLY A 369 15.05 -9.11 2.99
CA GLY A 369 14.13 -9.17 4.10
C GLY A 369 13.15 -10.34 3.96
N VAL A 370 12.88 -11.04 5.05
CA VAL A 370 11.86 -12.11 5.11
C VAL A 370 10.97 -11.87 6.32
N ILE A 371 9.67 -11.87 6.10
CA ILE A 371 8.67 -11.79 7.17
C ILE A 371 7.93 -13.13 7.21
N GLN A 372 8.13 -13.86 8.31
CA GLN A 372 7.52 -15.16 8.56
C GLN A 372 6.31 -14.99 9.46
N THR A 373 5.27 -15.78 9.21
CA THR A 373 4.06 -15.78 10.01
C THR A 373 3.74 -17.17 10.55
N ARG A 374 3.74 -18.22 9.74
CA ARG A 374 3.21 -19.53 10.16
C ARG A 374 4.09 -20.70 9.79
N SER A 375 4.19 -20.94 8.49
CA SER A 375 4.67 -22.18 7.91
C SER A 375 6.13 -22.11 7.51
N TRP A 376 6.66 -20.89 7.28
CA TRP A 376 8.03 -20.70 6.84
C TRP A 376 9.01 -20.86 7.99
N VAL A 377 10.07 -21.63 7.78
CA VAL A 377 11.20 -21.80 8.71
C VAL A 377 12.49 -21.48 7.97
N ILE A 378 13.38 -20.71 8.61
CA ILE A 378 14.70 -20.43 8.04
C ILE A 378 15.70 -21.47 8.52
N ASN A 379 16.28 -22.21 7.58
CA ASN A 379 17.37 -23.13 7.83
C ASN A 379 18.57 -22.72 6.98
N SER A 380 19.53 -22.02 7.59
CA SER A 380 20.76 -21.58 6.91
C SER A 380 21.74 -22.72 6.56
N SER A 381 21.41 -23.96 6.94
CA SER A 381 22.26 -25.14 6.74
C SER A 381 21.89 -25.95 5.50
N THR A 382 20.81 -25.58 4.81
CA THR A 382 20.25 -26.32 3.66
C THR A 382 20.27 -25.47 2.39
N VAL A 383 20.25 -26.13 1.22
CA VAL A 383 20.22 -25.46 -0.08
C VAL A 383 18.97 -24.60 -0.23
N ASP A 384 17.82 -25.05 0.27
CA ASP A 384 16.61 -24.24 0.44
C ASP A 384 16.59 -23.61 1.83
N VAL A 385 16.76 -22.29 1.87
CA VAL A 385 16.97 -21.53 3.10
C VAL A 385 15.67 -21.27 3.83
N ILE A 386 14.54 -21.22 3.11
CA ILE A 386 13.21 -21.07 3.67
C ILE A 386 12.41 -22.32 3.28
N GLN A 387 11.91 -23.03 4.29
CA GLN A 387 11.18 -24.28 4.10
C GLN A 387 9.77 -24.16 4.70
N SER A 388 8.77 -24.69 4.01
CA SER A 388 7.44 -24.91 4.57
C SER A 388 7.46 -26.11 5.51
N LYS A 389 6.96 -26.00 6.75
CA LYS A 389 6.79 -27.17 7.63
C LYS A 389 5.83 -28.19 6.99
N ALA A 390 6.32 -29.39 6.70
CA ALA A 390 5.47 -30.55 6.44
C ALA A 390 4.71 -30.88 7.75
N ASP A 391 3.37 -30.90 7.68
CA ASP A 391 2.47 -31.16 8.81
C ASP A 391 2.40 -30.11 9.93
N ALA A 392 2.06 -28.87 9.60
CA ALA A 392 1.34 -28.02 10.55
C ALA A 392 -0.17 -28.28 10.42
N LYS A 393 -0.65 -29.43 10.92
CA LYS A 393 -2.08 -29.60 11.24
C LYS A 393 -2.52 -28.39 12.06
N LEU A 394 -3.58 -27.72 11.61
CA LEU A 394 -4.24 -26.61 12.31
C LEU A 394 -4.41 -26.94 13.80
N ALA A 395 -3.52 -26.43 14.63
CA ALA A 395 -3.86 -26.15 16.00
C ALA A 395 -4.61 -24.82 15.98
N SER A 396 -5.91 -24.88 15.73
CA SER A 396 -6.84 -23.81 16.09
C SER A 396 -6.92 -23.74 17.61
N ASN A 397 -5.82 -23.33 18.26
CA ASN A 397 -5.92 -22.79 19.59
C ASN A 397 -6.53 -21.40 19.44
N GLY A 398 -7.86 -21.40 19.26
CA GLY A 398 -8.69 -20.25 19.53
C GLY A 398 -8.51 -19.88 20.99
N HIS A 399 -7.45 -19.14 21.29
CA HIS A 399 -7.49 -18.19 22.40
C HIS A 399 -8.46 -17.10 21.95
N ARG A 400 -9.75 -17.43 22.01
CA ARG A 400 -10.79 -16.45 22.30
C ARG A 400 -10.38 -15.85 23.64
N ASN A 401 -9.53 -14.84 23.62
CA ASN A 401 -9.52 -13.86 24.68
C ASN A 401 -10.86 -13.12 24.56
N ARG A 402 -11.93 -13.79 25.00
CA ARG A 402 -13.11 -13.16 25.61
C ARG A 402 -12.64 -12.53 26.91
N LEU A 403 -11.70 -11.61 26.84
CA LEU A 403 -11.74 -10.49 27.75
C LEU A 403 -12.81 -9.61 27.15
N HIS A 404 -14.04 -9.79 27.61
CA HIS A 404 -14.96 -8.67 27.71
C HIS A 404 -14.21 -7.63 28.55
N ALA A 405 -13.38 -6.82 27.89
CA ALA A 405 -12.78 -5.67 28.52
C ALA A 405 -13.97 -4.86 29.01
N MET A 406 -14.01 -4.56 30.30
CA MET A 406 -15.02 -3.66 30.81
C MET A 406 -14.97 -2.38 29.96
N PRO A 407 -16.12 -1.80 29.60
CA PRO A 407 -16.14 -0.56 28.84
C PRO A 407 -15.35 0.53 29.58
N GLY A 408 -14.77 1.49 28.84
CA GLY A 408 -14.08 2.63 29.44
C GLY A 408 -12.60 2.42 29.83
N PHE A 409 -12.04 3.48 30.41
CA PHE A 409 -10.68 3.57 30.93
C PHE A 409 -10.39 2.57 32.05
N ALA A 410 -11.37 2.16 32.86
CA ALA A 410 -11.19 1.11 33.86
C ALA A 410 -10.81 -0.23 33.20
N GLY A 411 -11.47 -0.57 32.10
CA GLY A 411 -11.12 -1.75 31.29
C GLY A 411 -9.73 -1.63 30.68
N MET A 412 -9.45 -0.49 30.04
CA MET A 412 -8.13 -0.17 29.48
C MET A 412 -7.01 -0.32 30.54
N LEU A 413 -7.16 0.28 31.73
CA LEU A 413 -6.15 0.24 32.79
C LEU A 413 -5.91 -1.17 33.33
N LYS A 414 -6.92 -2.06 33.28
CA LYS A 414 -6.86 -3.45 33.72
C LYS A 414 -6.13 -4.35 32.71
N THR A 415 -6.33 -4.17 31.41
CA THR A 415 -5.71 -4.98 30.35
C THR A 415 -4.22 -4.70 30.18
N LEU A 416 -3.80 -3.46 30.42
CA LEU A 416 -2.42 -2.98 30.36
C LEU A 416 -1.45 -3.58 31.41
N ARG A 417 -1.92 -4.37 32.39
CA ARG A 417 -1.03 -5.05 33.36
C ARG A 417 -0.22 -6.21 32.74
N ASN A 418 -0.56 -6.65 31.52
CA ASN A 418 -0.02 -7.88 30.93
C ASN A 418 0.85 -7.70 29.67
N THR A 419 1.21 -6.48 29.27
CA THR A 419 1.97 -6.23 28.04
C THR A 419 3.44 -5.87 28.30
N ARG A 420 4.25 -6.82 28.81
CA ARG A 420 5.69 -6.80 28.53
C ARG A 420 5.89 -7.44 27.17
N ARG A 421 6.10 -6.64 26.12
CA ARG A 421 6.28 -7.18 24.76
C ARG A 421 7.60 -6.73 24.16
N THR A 422 8.40 -7.72 23.80
CA THR A 422 9.65 -7.58 23.06
C THR A 422 9.33 -7.49 21.57
N ARG A 423 9.87 -6.47 20.90
CA ARG A 423 9.91 -6.37 19.43
C ARG A 423 10.46 -7.68 18.86
N SER A 424 9.84 -8.23 17.82
CA SER A 424 10.45 -9.35 17.08
C SER A 424 11.82 -8.89 16.59
N ALA A 425 12.86 -9.55 17.08
CA ALA A 425 14.23 -9.18 16.76
C ALA A 425 14.53 -9.59 15.32
N ILE A 426 15.18 -8.69 14.56
CA ILE A 426 15.72 -9.06 13.25
C ILE A 426 16.81 -10.11 13.48
N GLN A 427 16.61 -11.30 12.95
CA GLN A 427 17.64 -12.32 12.93
C GLN A 427 18.44 -12.17 11.63
N THR A 428 19.76 -12.12 11.74
CA THR A 428 20.64 -12.10 10.56
C THR A 428 21.15 -13.51 10.31
N HIS A 429 20.86 -14.03 9.13
CA HIS A 429 21.38 -15.29 8.63
C HIS A 429 22.39 -15.02 7.52
N LEU A 430 23.50 -15.74 7.53
CA LEU A 430 24.42 -15.78 6.40
C LEU A 430 24.02 -16.94 5.52
N VAL A 431 23.68 -16.63 4.28
CA VAL A 431 23.27 -17.61 3.28
C VAL A 431 24.38 -17.69 2.26
N SER A 432 24.97 -18.86 2.09
CA SER A 432 25.96 -19.12 1.05
C SER A 432 25.36 -20.03 0.00
N ALA A 433 25.23 -19.53 -1.22
CA ALA A 433 24.72 -20.29 -2.34
C ALA A 433 25.45 -19.87 -3.61
N ALA A 434 25.87 -20.85 -4.43
CA ALA A 434 26.61 -20.63 -5.67
C ALA A 434 27.88 -19.76 -5.52
N GLY A 435 28.58 -19.83 -4.38
CA GLY A 435 29.86 -19.15 -4.15
C GLY A 435 29.78 -17.70 -3.64
N ASN A 436 28.58 -17.11 -3.55
CA ASN A 436 28.36 -15.80 -2.94
C ASN A 436 27.71 -15.93 -1.55
N THR A 437 28.19 -15.13 -0.58
CA THR A 437 27.64 -15.06 0.77
C THR A 437 26.79 -13.79 0.93
N THR A 438 25.51 -13.97 1.24
CA THR A 438 24.52 -12.89 1.34
C THR A 438 23.92 -12.85 2.74
N ARG A 439 23.54 -11.64 3.20
CA ARG A 439 22.81 -11.45 4.46
C ARG A 439 21.30 -11.53 4.23
N LEU A 440 20.67 -12.51 4.85
CA LEU A 440 19.22 -12.61 4.97
C LEU A 440 18.81 -12.07 6.34
N LEU A 441 17.87 -11.14 6.35
CA LEU A 441 17.30 -10.54 7.55
C LEU A 441 15.88 -11.07 7.71
N SER A 442 15.62 -11.80 8.78
CA SER A 442 14.30 -12.38 9.03
C SER A 442 13.63 -11.81 10.26
N ILE A 443 12.31 -11.71 10.18
CA ILE A 443 11.46 -11.32 11.28
C ILE A 443 10.32 -12.32 11.37
N ASP A 444 10.28 -13.06 12.47
CA ASP A 444 9.18 -13.97 12.79
C ASP A 444 8.12 -13.23 13.61
N LEU A 445 6.91 -13.18 13.06
CA LEU A 445 5.74 -12.55 13.69
C LEU A 445 4.84 -13.56 14.41
N GLY A 446 5.09 -14.86 14.24
CA GLY A 446 4.28 -15.92 14.82
C GLY A 446 2.91 -16.08 14.17
N PRO A 447 2.20 -17.18 14.49
CA PRO A 447 1.05 -17.63 13.73
C PRO A 447 -0.28 -16.92 14.05
N ASP A 448 -0.30 -16.16 15.15
CA ASP A 448 -1.49 -15.48 15.65
C ASP A 448 -1.77 -14.21 14.83
N THR A 449 -2.98 -14.11 14.27
CA THR A 449 -3.39 -12.99 13.41
C THR A 449 -3.25 -11.63 14.11
N ALA A 450 -3.46 -11.55 15.42
CA ALA A 450 -3.27 -10.30 16.15
C ALA A 450 -1.78 -9.96 16.33
N ASP A 451 -0.90 -10.96 16.54
CA ASP A 451 0.56 -10.76 16.55
C ASP A 451 1.05 -10.26 15.18
N ILE A 452 0.54 -10.84 14.10
CA ILE A 452 0.87 -10.46 12.72
C ILE A 452 0.41 -9.04 12.42
N ALA A 453 -0.85 -8.70 12.71
CA ALA A 453 -1.38 -7.35 12.49
C ALA A 453 -0.57 -6.27 13.22
N ARG A 454 -0.13 -6.58 14.44
CA ARG A 454 0.75 -5.71 15.24
C ARG A 454 2.14 -5.55 14.62
N GLY A 455 2.73 -6.65 14.19
CA GLY A 455 4.14 -6.71 13.81
C GLY A 455 4.42 -6.36 12.35
N ILE A 456 3.48 -6.58 11.44
CA ILE A 456 3.74 -6.59 9.99
C ILE A 456 4.30 -5.28 9.47
N PHE A 457 3.76 -4.14 9.87
CA PHE A 457 4.30 -2.84 9.43
C PHE A 457 5.60 -2.49 10.11
N SER A 458 5.80 -2.89 11.38
CA SER A 458 7.11 -2.71 12.01
C SER A 458 8.15 -3.53 11.26
N ALA A 459 7.82 -4.77 10.89
CA ALA A 459 8.70 -5.66 10.17
C ALA A 459 9.06 -5.10 8.78
N LEU A 460 8.06 -4.64 8.01
CA LEU A 460 8.31 -3.98 6.72
C LEU A 460 9.25 -2.78 6.87
N ARG A 461 9.03 -1.92 7.88
CA ARG A 461 9.85 -0.71 8.09
C ARG A 461 11.23 -1.01 8.66
N ASP A 462 11.36 -2.05 9.47
CA ASP A 462 12.64 -2.49 10.01
C ASP A 462 13.53 -3.07 8.93
N LEU A 463 12.95 -3.86 8.02
CA LEU A 463 13.66 -4.38 6.84
C LEU A 463 14.01 -3.25 5.85
N ASP A 464 13.09 -2.32 5.58
CA ASP A 464 13.33 -1.15 4.74
C ASP A 464 14.44 -0.24 5.29
N ARG A 465 14.57 -0.13 6.62
CA ARG A 465 15.66 0.62 7.28
C ARG A 465 17.01 -0.05 7.09
N GLU A 466 17.03 -1.38 7.05
CA GLU A 466 18.26 -2.15 6.83
C GLU A 466 18.72 -2.13 5.36
N ASP A 467 18.00 -1.40 4.50
CA ASP A 467 18.31 -1.20 3.08
C ASP A 467 18.36 -2.55 2.35
N VAL A 468 17.30 -3.36 2.56
CA VAL A 468 17.12 -4.61 1.83
C VAL A 468 16.62 -4.34 0.42
N ASP A 469 17.05 -5.14 -0.55
CA ASP A 469 16.67 -5.00 -1.95
C ASP A 469 15.21 -5.45 -2.18
N ALA A 470 14.80 -6.51 -1.47
CA ALA A 470 13.45 -7.06 -1.52
C ALA A 470 12.99 -7.59 -0.16
N ILE A 471 11.68 -7.57 0.08
CA ILE A 471 11.02 -8.12 1.27
C ILE A 471 10.02 -9.20 0.85
N PHE A 472 10.28 -10.43 1.28
CA PHE A 472 9.40 -11.57 1.09
C PHE A 472 8.46 -11.69 2.27
N VAL A 473 7.15 -11.75 2.02
CA VAL A 473 6.13 -11.79 3.07
C VAL A 473 5.28 -13.04 2.92
N GLU A 474 5.23 -13.84 3.98
CA GLU A 474 4.30 -14.96 4.11
C GLU A 474 2.88 -14.43 4.43
N GLY A 475 1.96 -14.55 3.48
CA GLY A 475 0.57 -14.14 3.62
C GLY A 475 -0.25 -15.06 4.52
N ILE A 476 -1.35 -14.51 5.05
CA ILE A 476 -2.28 -15.22 5.94
C ILE A 476 -3.66 -15.37 5.31
N ASN A 477 -4.42 -16.35 5.79
CA ASN A 477 -5.78 -16.59 5.32
C ASN A 477 -6.67 -15.40 5.67
N ASP A 478 -7.10 -14.63 4.67
CA ASP A 478 -7.99 -13.47 4.86
C ASP A 478 -9.42 -13.87 5.23
N GLY A 479 -9.78 -15.16 5.11
CA GLY A 479 -11.02 -15.73 5.62
C GLY A 479 -11.01 -16.07 7.12
N GLU A 480 -9.88 -15.97 7.83
CA GLU A 480 -9.81 -16.24 9.28
C GLU A 480 -10.35 -15.11 10.16
N GLY A 481 -10.78 -14.01 9.54
CA GLY A 481 -11.45 -12.89 10.19
C GLY A 481 -10.99 -11.54 9.66
N ASP A 482 -11.75 -10.49 9.95
CA ASP A 482 -11.52 -9.18 9.32
C ASP A 482 -10.18 -8.52 9.67
N THR A 483 -9.54 -8.88 10.79
CA THR A 483 -8.17 -8.44 11.09
C THR A 483 -7.18 -9.03 10.08
N ALA A 484 -7.35 -10.31 9.71
CA ALA A 484 -6.54 -10.93 8.65
C ALA A 484 -6.84 -10.29 7.30
N ALA A 485 -8.12 -10.04 6.99
CA ALA A 485 -8.52 -9.33 5.77
C ALA A 485 -7.95 -7.91 5.71
N ALA A 486 -7.90 -7.18 6.84
CA ALA A 486 -7.31 -5.85 6.92
C ALA A 486 -5.79 -5.91 6.68
N VAL A 487 -5.09 -6.86 7.31
CA VAL A 487 -3.65 -7.10 7.08
C VAL A 487 -3.38 -7.44 5.63
N MET A 488 -4.12 -8.40 5.04
CA MET A 488 -3.95 -8.79 3.65
C MET A 488 -4.32 -7.68 2.67
N ASN A 489 -5.36 -6.89 2.95
CA ASN A 489 -5.67 -5.69 2.16
C ASN A 489 -4.49 -4.71 2.14
N ARG A 490 -3.79 -4.56 3.27
CA ARG A 490 -2.64 -3.67 3.39
C ARG A 490 -1.40 -4.26 2.71
N LEU A 491 -1.15 -5.56 2.88
CA LEU A 491 -0.06 -6.25 2.21
C LEU A 491 -0.24 -6.26 0.69
N ARG A 492 -1.44 -6.50 0.15
CA ARG A 492 -1.71 -6.41 -1.29
C ARG A 492 -1.52 -5.00 -1.84
N LYS A 493 -1.79 -3.97 -1.05
CA LYS A 493 -1.52 -2.56 -1.42
C LYS A 493 -0.03 -2.21 -1.37
N ALA A 494 0.72 -2.86 -0.47
CA ALA A 494 2.16 -2.68 -0.28
C ALA A 494 3.00 -3.50 -1.25
N ALA A 495 2.50 -4.67 -1.64
CA ALA A 495 3.14 -5.60 -2.55
C ALA A 495 3.19 -5.01 -3.96
N GLU A 496 4.38 -5.06 -4.55
CA GLU A 496 4.59 -4.78 -5.97
C GLU A 496 4.32 -6.05 -6.80
N VAL A 497 4.49 -7.23 -6.18
CA VAL A 497 4.21 -8.54 -6.77
C VAL A 497 3.36 -9.38 -5.81
N THR A 498 2.24 -9.88 -6.31
CA THR A 498 1.34 -10.81 -5.61
C THR A 498 1.29 -12.14 -6.35
N ASN A 499 1.43 -13.26 -5.62
CA ASN A 499 1.46 -14.64 -6.11
C ASN A 499 2.75 -15.07 -6.81
N VAL A 500 3.51 -15.92 -6.14
CA VAL A 500 4.66 -16.64 -6.72
C VAL A 500 4.18 -17.94 -7.36
N CYS A 501 3.33 -17.80 -8.38
CA CYS A 501 3.17 -18.83 -9.39
C CYS A 501 3.81 -18.41 -10.74
N ASP A 502 4.29 -17.17 -10.84
CA ASP A 502 4.77 -16.59 -12.11
C ASP A 502 6.31 -16.47 -12.23
N TRP A 503 7.10 -16.91 -11.24
CA TRP A 503 8.57 -16.65 -11.22
C TRP A 503 9.47 -17.69 -11.91
N LYS A 504 8.98 -18.37 -12.95
CA LYS A 504 9.87 -19.28 -13.69
C LYS A 504 10.80 -18.53 -14.69
N TYR A 505 10.51 -17.25 -14.90
CA TYR A 505 11.23 -16.36 -15.80
C TYR A 505 11.79 -15.15 -15.08
N LEU A 506 13.10 -15.13 -14.78
CA LEU A 506 13.99 -13.95 -14.73
C LEU A 506 15.32 -14.45 -14.20
N GLY A 507 16.37 -14.43 -15.03
CA GLY A 507 17.73 -14.84 -14.65
C GLY A 507 18.73 -13.96 -15.37
N GLY A 508 19.34 -13.04 -14.62
CA GLY A 508 20.49 -12.24 -15.03
C GLY A 508 21.81 -12.94 -14.70
N SER A 509 22.80 -12.70 -15.55
CA SER A 509 24.14 -13.29 -15.61
C SER A 509 25.14 -12.61 -14.66
N MET A 510 26.15 -13.34 -14.16
CA MET A 510 27.55 -12.86 -14.10
C MET A 510 28.55 -14.03 -14.17
N GLY A 511 29.58 -13.87 -15.01
CA GLY A 511 30.61 -14.87 -15.35
C GLY A 511 31.65 -15.12 -14.25
N SER A 512 32.59 -16.06 -14.39
CA SER A 512 33.55 -16.14 -15.51
C SER A 512 34.40 -17.44 -15.51
N VAL A 513 34.88 -17.82 -16.71
CA VAL A 513 36.03 -18.71 -17.09
C VAL A 513 35.93 -20.18 -16.62
N GLN A 514 35.87 -21.22 -17.48
CA GLN A 514 36.81 -21.60 -18.55
C GLN A 514 36.17 -22.66 -19.48
N ASP A 515 36.72 -22.75 -20.70
CA ASP A 515 36.55 -23.72 -21.79
C ASP A 515 35.75 -25.01 -21.53
N ASP A 516 34.78 -25.33 -22.40
CA ASP A 516 34.95 -26.46 -23.32
C ASP A 516 33.76 -26.61 -24.29
N SER A 517 34.13 -26.92 -25.52
CA SER A 517 33.33 -27.09 -26.73
C SER A 517 32.10 -28.00 -26.60
N ALA A 518 30.89 -27.44 -26.79
CA ALA A 518 29.76 -28.05 -27.52
C ALA A 518 28.48 -27.17 -27.40
N LEU A 519 28.42 -26.04 -28.10
CA LEU A 519 27.15 -25.31 -28.29
C LEU A 519 26.44 -25.83 -29.54
N SER A 520 25.36 -26.59 -29.33
CA SER A 520 24.33 -26.82 -30.34
C SER A 520 23.64 -25.48 -30.65
N LYS A 521 23.48 -25.20 -31.94
CA LYS A 521 22.84 -24.00 -32.49
C LYS A 521 21.36 -23.94 -32.08
N ASP A 522 20.98 -23.01 -31.22
CA ASP A 522 19.58 -22.58 -31.06
C ASP A 522 19.41 -21.24 -31.80
N ASN A 523 18.95 -21.30 -33.06
CA ASN A 523 18.60 -20.12 -33.85
C ASN A 523 17.25 -19.58 -33.36
N GLY A 524 17.25 -18.76 -32.30
CA GLY A 524 16.04 -18.10 -31.83
C GLY A 524 15.45 -17.17 -32.89
N ARG A 525 14.17 -17.35 -33.23
CA ARG A 525 13.43 -16.54 -34.22
C ARG A 525 13.17 -15.12 -33.70
N GLU A 526 13.32 -14.13 -34.59
CA GLU A 526 12.98 -12.70 -34.41
C GLU A 526 11.48 -12.52 -34.11
N LEU A 527 11.11 -11.64 -33.16
CA LEU A 527 9.71 -11.32 -32.87
C LEU A 527 9.18 -10.32 -33.90
N THR A 528 8.03 -10.59 -34.50
CA THR A 528 7.40 -9.71 -35.49
C THR A 528 6.08 -9.16 -34.97
N ILE A 529 5.94 -7.83 -34.89
CA ILE A 529 4.73 -7.15 -34.39
C ILE A 529 4.08 -6.35 -35.51
N LEU A 530 2.80 -6.62 -35.79
CA LEU A 530 1.96 -5.76 -36.64
C LEU A 530 1.41 -4.61 -35.80
N VAL A 531 1.60 -3.38 -36.26
CA VAL A 531 1.07 -2.19 -35.59
C VAL A 531 0.07 -1.49 -36.50
N THR A 532 -1.11 -1.18 -35.99
CA THR A 532 -2.17 -0.49 -36.77
C THR A 532 -2.59 0.80 -36.08
N GLY A 533 -3.11 1.76 -36.84
CA GLY A 533 -3.67 3.01 -36.30
C GLY A 533 -4.88 3.46 -37.10
N PHE A 534 -5.69 4.34 -36.50
CA PHE A 534 -6.89 4.88 -37.13
C PHE A 534 -6.61 6.14 -37.94
N GLY A 535 -7.34 6.30 -39.05
CA GLY A 535 -7.34 7.52 -39.85
C GLY A 535 -8.10 8.68 -39.21
N PRO A 536 -8.20 9.82 -39.94
CA PRO A 536 -8.90 11.01 -39.48
C PRO A 536 -10.33 10.74 -38.96
N PHE A 537 -10.73 11.47 -37.93
CA PHE A 537 -12.07 11.37 -37.33
C PHE A 537 -12.78 12.72 -37.34
N GLN A 538 -13.71 12.88 -38.29
CA GLN A 538 -14.48 14.11 -38.54
C GLN A 538 -13.57 15.33 -38.81
N ASP A 539 -14.16 16.52 -38.95
CA ASP A 539 -13.41 17.78 -39.02
C ASP A 539 -12.65 18.10 -37.71
N LYS A 540 -13.02 17.42 -36.62
CA LYS A 540 -12.48 17.64 -35.28
C LYS A 540 -11.07 17.08 -35.11
N PHE A 541 -10.73 16.01 -35.82
CA PHE A 541 -9.40 15.39 -35.80
C PHE A 541 -8.95 15.08 -37.23
N PRO A 542 -8.53 16.11 -38.00
CA PRO A 542 -8.10 15.95 -39.39
C PRO A 542 -6.81 15.13 -39.51
N VAL A 543 -6.04 15.04 -38.43
CA VAL A 543 -4.87 14.18 -38.27
C VAL A 543 -5.11 13.32 -37.03
N ASN A 544 -5.03 12.00 -37.19
CA ASN A 544 -5.20 11.06 -36.09
C ASN A 544 -3.82 10.58 -35.62
N PRO A 545 -3.39 10.91 -34.39
CA PRO A 545 -2.05 10.60 -33.91
C PRO A 545 -1.77 9.10 -33.86
N SER A 546 -2.78 8.24 -33.76
CA SER A 546 -2.58 6.78 -33.74
C SER A 546 -1.98 6.25 -35.04
N PHE A 547 -2.41 6.75 -36.20
CA PHE A 547 -1.84 6.38 -37.50
C PHE A 547 -0.48 7.04 -37.74
N GLU A 548 -0.34 8.33 -37.42
CA GLU A 548 0.94 9.05 -37.56
C GLU A 548 2.05 8.40 -36.74
N ILE A 549 1.76 8.04 -35.48
CA ILE A 549 2.71 7.33 -34.62
C ILE A 549 3.05 5.96 -35.22
N THR A 550 2.05 5.22 -35.70
CA THR A 550 2.26 3.89 -36.31
C THR A 550 3.19 3.99 -37.52
N HIS A 551 2.94 4.94 -38.42
CA HIS A 551 3.72 5.12 -39.64
C HIS A 551 5.12 5.68 -39.39
N ALA A 552 5.32 6.39 -38.27
CA ALA A 552 6.63 6.88 -37.84
C ALA A 552 7.48 5.83 -37.12
N LEU A 553 6.94 4.65 -36.76
CA LEU A 553 7.74 3.62 -36.08
C LEU A 553 8.87 3.09 -36.99
N PRO A 554 10.05 2.79 -36.44
CA PRO A 554 11.11 2.13 -37.20
C PRO A 554 10.70 0.70 -37.54
N ASP A 555 11.13 0.18 -38.68
CA ASP A 555 10.85 -1.21 -39.10
C ASP A 555 11.54 -2.27 -38.20
N TYR A 556 12.52 -1.84 -37.40
CA TYR A 556 13.33 -2.73 -36.57
C TYR A 556 13.81 -2.05 -35.28
N LEU A 557 13.70 -2.77 -34.17
CA LEU A 557 14.36 -2.42 -32.90
C LEU A 557 15.47 -3.44 -32.60
N PRO A 558 16.71 -2.98 -32.31
CA PRO A 558 17.84 -3.88 -32.06
C PRO A 558 17.65 -4.68 -30.76
N PRO A 559 18.33 -5.84 -30.65
CA PRO A 559 18.34 -6.62 -29.42
C PRO A 559 18.89 -5.82 -28.24
N THR A 560 18.48 -6.21 -27.04
CA THR A 560 18.95 -5.63 -25.77
C THR A 560 19.32 -6.74 -24.80
N GLU A 561 19.85 -6.39 -23.63
CA GLU A 561 20.08 -7.38 -22.56
C GLU A 561 18.77 -8.09 -22.15
N ALA A 562 17.62 -7.42 -22.30
CA ALA A 562 16.31 -7.96 -21.94
C ALA A 562 15.70 -8.89 -23.01
N TYR A 563 16.14 -8.80 -24.27
CA TYR A 563 15.70 -9.69 -25.36
C TYR A 563 16.81 -9.88 -26.40
N ARG A 564 17.25 -11.13 -26.60
CA ARG A 564 18.46 -11.45 -27.37
C ARG A 564 18.31 -11.30 -28.89
N ASN A 565 17.08 -11.35 -29.41
CA ASN A 565 16.77 -11.18 -30.83
C ASN A 565 16.02 -9.88 -31.02
N GLY A 566 16.36 -9.07 -32.02
CA GLY A 566 15.64 -7.82 -32.29
C GLY A 566 14.14 -8.02 -32.59
N VAL A 567 13.43 -6.90 -32.69
CA VAL A 567 11.98 -6.88 -32.96
C VAL A 567 11.74 -6.27 -34.33
N ARG A 568 11.09 -7.01 -35.21
CA ARG A 568 10.58 -6.50 -36.48
C ARG A 568 9.23 -5.86 -36.24
N ILE A 569 9.08 -4.62 -36.69
CA ILE A 569 7.82 -3.88 -36.62
C ILE A 569 7.29 -3.81 -38.04
N ILE A 570 6.02 -4.13 -38.23
CA ILE A 570 5.30 -3.97 -39.48
C ILE A 570 4.22 -2.92 -39.25
N PRO A 571 4.46 -1.66 -39.62
CA PRO A 571 3.40 -0.65 -39.66
C PRO A 571 2.38 -1.05 -40.73
N TYR A 572 1.10 -1.14 -40.36
CA TYR A 572 0.03 -1.36 -41.33
C TYR A 572 -0.10 -0.12 -42.22
N PRO A 573 -0.05 -0.27 -43.56
CA PRO A 573 0.16 0.86 -44.47
C PRO A 573 -1.04 1.79 -44.58
N ASP A 574 -2.25 1.26 -44.41
CA ASP A 574 -3.49 2.01 -44.63
C ASP A 574 -4.11 2.44 -43.29
N PRO A 575 -4.56 3.69 -43.14
CA PRO A 575 -5.23 4.14 -41.93
C PRO A 575 -6.58 3.44 -41.78
N ILE A 576 -6.83 2.86 -40.60
CA ILE A 576 -8.12 2.21 -40.32
C ILE A 576 -9.19 3.29 -40.25
N ARG A 577 -10.18 3.23 -41.14
CA ARG A 577 -11.29 4.17 -41.13
C ARG A 577 -12.17 3.95 -39.90
N VAL A 578 -12.61 5.03 -39.28
CA VAL A 578 -13.46 4.98 -38.07
C VAL A 578 -14.91 4.68 -38.46
N ALA A 579 -15.16 3.44 -38.91
CA ALA A 579 -16.46 2.91 -39.31
C ALA A 579 -16.63 1.46 -38.88
N PHE A 580 -17.78 1.10 -38.30
CA PHE A 580 -18.00 -0.23 -37.73
C PHE A 580 -17.99 -1.32 -38.82
N ASP A 581 -18.64 -1.05 -39.94
CA ASP A 581 -18.70 -1.98 -41.08
C ASP A 581 -17.31 -2.24 -41.68
N GLU A 582 -16.48 -1.20 -41.76
CA GLU A 582 -15.10 -1.31 -42.23
C GLU A 582 -14.28 -2.19 -41.28
N VAL A 583 -14.33 -1.93 -39.97
CA VAL A 583 -13.59 -2.74 -38.98
C VAL A 583 -14.06 -4.20 -39.00
N ARG A 584 -15.38 -4.44 -39.08
CA ARG A 584 -15.96 -5.78 -39.15
C ARG A 584 -15.45 -6.55 -40.38
N GLY A 585 -15.33 -5.88 -41.53
CA GLY A 585 -14.82 -6.47 -42.76
C GLY A 585 -13.30 -6.62 -42.80
N LEU A 586 -12.58 -5.69 -42.17
CA LEU A 586 -11.11 -5.61 -42.19
C LEU A 586 -10.47 -6.62 -41.24
N VAL A 587 -10.92 -6.71 -39.99
CA VAL A 587 -10.24 -7.47 -38.93
C VAL A 587 -10.00 -8.95 -39.29
N PRO A 588 -10.99 -9.72 -39.80
CA PRO A 588 -10.75 -11.09 -40.21
C PRO A 588 -9.70 -11.22 -41.33
N LYS A 589 -9.76 -10.33 -42.34
CA LYS A 589 -8.81 -10.30 -43.46
C LYS A 589 -7.40 -9.92 -43.01
N LEU A 590 -7.30 -9.00 -42.05
CA LEU A 590 -6.04 -8.59 -41.43
C LEU A 590 -5.37 -9.79 -40.76
N HIS A 591 -6.09 -10.49 -39.86
CA HIS A 591 -5.54 -11.65 -39.16
C HIS A 591 -5.22 -12.80 -40.11
N GLU A 592 -6.03 -13.02 -41.15
CA GLU A 592 -5.75 -14.00 -42.20
C GLU A 592 -4.48 -13.66 -43.01
N ALA A 593 -4.33 -12.41 -43.46
CA ALA A 593 -3.20 -11.98 -44.29
C ALA A 593 -1.85 -12.06 -43.57
N TYR A 594 -1.85 -11.86 -42.25
CA TYR A 594 -0.66 -11.87 -41.40
C TYR A 594 -0.51 -13.15 -40.57
N ALA A 595 -1.42 -14.12 -40.70
CA ALA A 595 -1.35 -15.42 -40.03
C ALA A 595 0.01 -16.11 -40.29
N GLY A 596 0.68 -16.52 -39.22
CA GLY A 596 2.00 -17.17 -39.29
C GLY A 596 3.19 -16.25 -39.65
N LYS A 597 2.92 -15.01 -40.06
CA LYS A 597 3.93 -13.97 -40.37
C LYS A 597 4.22 -13.07 -39.19
N VAL A 598 3.21 -12.78 -38.36
CA VAL A 598 3.33 -11.91 -37.19
C VAL A 598 3.08 -12.70 -35.91
N ASP A 599 3.79 -12.34 -34.85
CA ASP A 599 3.66 -12.96 -33.52
C ASP A 599 2.67 -12.19 -32.62
N VAL A 600 2.55 -10.86 -32.81
CA VAL A 600 1.69 -9.98 -32.01
C VAL A 600 1.01 -8.94 -32.92
N VAL A 601 -0.24 -8.60 -32.61
CA VAL A 601 -0.96 -7.47 -33.21
C VAL A 601 -1.18 -6.38 -32.16
N LEU A 602 -0.71 -5.17 -32.44
CA LEU A 602 -0.85 -4.00 -31.57
C LEU A 602 -1.72 -2.95 -32.28
N HIS A 603 -2.90 -2.67 -31.73
CA HIS A 603 -3.78 -1.62 -32.23
C HIS A 603 -3.54 -0.32 -31.46
N LEU A 604 -3.37 0.80 -32.17
CA LEU A 604 -3.31 2.13 -31.60
C LEU A 604 -4.62 2.87 -31.84
N GLY A 605 -5.13 3.53 -30.81
CA GLY A 605 -6.29 4.41 -30.90
C GLY A 605 -6.06 5.75 -30.20
N MET A 606 -6.75 6.80 -30.63
CA MET A 606 -6.72 8.08 -29.93
C MET A 606 -7.86 8.19 -28.92
N ALA A 607 -7.59 8.74 -27.74
CA ALA A 607 -8.60 9.01 -26.73
C ALA A 607 -8.79 10.51 -26.52
N SER A 608 -9.92 11.06 -27.00
CA SER A 608 -10.26 12.48 -26.82
C SER A 608 -10.40 12.85 -25.34
N GLY A 609 -9.74 13.92 -24.90
CA GLY A 609 -9.83 14.44 -23.53
C GLY A 609 -8.87 13.78 -22.52
N ARG A 610 -8.06 12.80 -22.94
CA ARG A 610 -6.99 12.22 -22.13
C ARG A 610 -5.64 12.85 -22.51
N ARG A 611 -4.79 13.12 -21.50
CA ARG A 611 -3.42 13.66 -21.68
C ARG A 611 -2.32 12.64 -21.31
N TRP A 612 -2.68 11.37 -21.28
CA TRP A 612 -1.81 10.26 -20.90
C TRP A 612 -2.01 9.11 -21.89
N TYR A 613 -1.05 8.19 -21.90
CA TYR A 613 -1.09 6.97 -22.70
C TYR A 613 -1.67 5.83 -21.86
N SER A 614 -2.46 4.93 -22.45
CA SER A 614 -2.98 3.77 -21.71
C SER A 614 -2.90 2.46 -22.46
N LEU A 615 -2.56 1.39 -21.74
CA LEU A 615 -2.66 0.02 -22.23
C LEU A 615 -3.99 -0.56 -21.75
N GLU A 616 -4.79 -1.10 -22.67
CA GLU A 616 -6.14 -1.58 -22.38
C GLU A 616 -6.13 -3.07 -22.02
N ARG A 617 -6.69 -3.42 -20.85
CA ARG A 617 -6.78 -4.79 -20.37
C ARG A 617 -7.89 -5.57 -21.06
N TYR A 618 -9.07 -4.98 -21.19
CA TYR A 618 -10.27 -5.68 -21.68
C TYR A 618 -10.83 -5.06 -22.95
N GLY A 619 -11.23 -5.92 -23.88
CA GLY A 619 -12.14 -5.59 -24.97
C GLY A 619 -13.55 -6.11 -24.64
N HIS A 620 -14.58 -5.36 -25.04
CA HIS A 620 -15.97 -5.69 -24.71
C HIS A 620 -16.78 -6.14 -25.93
N ARG A 621 -17.62 -7.15 -25.74
CA ARG A 621 -18.49 -7.67 -26.81
C ARG A 621 -19.64 -6.71 -27.16
N GLU A 622 -20.06 -5.91 -26.18
CA GLU A 622 -21.32 -5.16 -26.19
C GLU A 622 -21.08 -3.72 -25.70
N GLY A 623 -22.10 -2.85 -25.84
CA GLY A 623 -22.06 -1.46 -25.32
C GLY A 623 -21.97 -0.36 -26.37
N TYR A 624 -21.93 -0.71 -27.66
CA TYR A 624 -21.73 0.19 -28.80
C TYR A 624 -22.98 0.98 -29.25
N THR A 625 -23.79 1.49 -28.31
CA THR A 625 -25.11 2.10 -28.61
C THR A 625 -25.14 3.63 -28.51
N LYS A 626 -24.03 4.26 -28.10
CA LYS A 626 -23.99 5.69 -27.74
C LYS A 626 -23.54 6.61 -28.87
N ASN A 627 -22.58 6.18 -29.69
CA ASN A 627 -21.88 7.04 -30.63
C ASN A 627 -21.94 6.48 -32.05
N LYS A 628 -22.36 7.31 -33.00
CA LYS A 628 -22.33 7.00 -34.44
C LYS A 628 -20.91 7.05 -34.99
N ASP A 629 -20.64 6.27 -36.02
CA ASP A 629 -19.38 6.31 -36.76
C ASP A 629 -19.37 7.40 -37.86
N LEU A 630 -18.32 7.40 -38.72
CA LEU A 630 -18.18 8.39 -39.80
C LEU A 630 -19.28 8.30 -40.87
N ASP A 631 -19.96 7.17 -40.99
CA ASP A 631 -21.09 6.99 -41.91
C ASP A 631 -22.44 7.24 -41.24
N GLY A 632 -22.43 7.69 -39.97
CA GLY A 632 -23.63 7.91 -39.18
C GLY A 632 -24.29 6.61 -38.70
N GLN A 633 -23.58 5.49 -38.77
CA GLN A 633 -24.06 4.16 -38.41
C GLN A 633 -23.66 3.77 -36.99
N MET A 634 -24.38 2.79 -36.43
CA MET A 634 -24.03 2.09 -35.20
C MET A 634 -24.28 0.60 -35.43
N PRO A 635 -23.52 -0.29 -34.78
CA PRO A 635 -23.77 -1.72 -34.86
C PRO A 635 -25.13 -2.06 -34.24
N ASP A 636 -25.71 -3.18 -34.67
CA ASP A 636 -26.93 -3.69 -34.06
C ASP A 636 -26.67 -3.98 -32.56
N PRO A 637 -27.53 -3.57 -31.61
CA PRO A 637 -27.32 -3.80 -30.18
C PRO A 637 -27.08 -5.27 -29.81
N ASP A 638 -27.62 -6.21 -30.59
CA ASP A 638 -27.44 -7.65 -30.40
C ASP A 638 -26.40 -8.25 -31.36
N GLU A 639 -25.72 -7.45 -32.19
CA GLU A 639 -24.67 -7.90 -33.12
C GLU A 639 -23.58 -8.70 -32.40
N GLY A 640 -23.11 -8.21 -31.26
CA GLY A 640 -22.08 -8.89 -30.47
C GLY A 640 -22.53 -10.27 -29.98
N LYS A 641 -23.79 -10.40 -29.56
CA LYS A 641 -24.37 -11.68 -29.09
C LYS A 641 -24.67 -12.64 -30.24
N THR A 642 -25.07 -12.13 -31.39
CA THR A 642 -25.39 -12.93 -32.57
C THR A 642 -24.13 -13.41 -33.29
N THR A 643 -23.12 -12.55 -33.41
CA THR A 643 -21.86 -12.83 -34.12
C THR A 643 -20.84 -13.55 -33.23
N PHE A 644 -20.78 -13.20 -31.95
CA PHE A 644 -19.80 -13.69 -30.97
C PHE A 644 -20.48 -14.27 -29.71
N GLY A 645 -21.64 -14.90 -29.86
CA GLY A 645 -22.41 -15.48 -28.75
C GLY A 645 -21.67 -16.55 -27.94
N ASP A 646 -20.61 -17.13 -28.51
CA ASP A 646 -19.71 -18.11 -27.91
C ASP A 646 -18.48 -17.49 -27.22
N CYS A 647 -18.30 -16.18 -27.32
CA CYS A 647 -17.26 -15.42 -26.63
C CYS A 647 -17.83 -14.81 -25.33
N PRO A 648 -17.03 -14.65 -24.26
CA PRO A 648 -17.46 -13.94 -23.06
C PRO A 648 -17.78 -12.46 -23.36
N SER A 649 -18.50 -11.79 -22.45
CA SER A 649 -18.82 -10.37 -22.58
C SER A 649 -17.58 -9.46 -22.56
N THR A 650 -16.50 -9.92 -21.93
CA THR A 650 -15.20 -9.26 -21.86
C THR A 650 -14.10 -10.25 -22.18
N MET A 651 -13.09 -9.81 -22.94
CA MET A 651 -11.92 -10.62 -23.31
C MET A 651 -10.62 -9.86 -23.03
N THR A 652 -9.57 -10.60 -22.69
CA THR A 652 -8.21 -10.06 -22.52
C THR A 652 -7.23 -10.79 -23.44
N THR A 653 -6.08 -10.13 -23.66
CA THR A 653 -4.93 -10.69 -24.37
C THR A 653 -4.44 -11.99 -23.74
N SER A 654 -3.83 -12.87 -24.53
CA SER A 654 -3.10 -14.03 -23.99
C SER A 654 -1.66 -13.71 -23.61
N LEU A 655 -1.20 -12.49 -23.91
CA LEU A 655 0.09 -12.01 -23.45
C LEU A 655 0.01 -11.69 -21.95
N ASP A 656 1.15 -11.73 -21.28
CA ASP A 656 1.26 -11.38 -19.87
C ASP A 656 1.09 -9.85 -19.69
N TYR A 657 -0.16 -9.41 -19.62
CA TYR A 657 -0.55 -8.00 -19.55
C TYR A 657 0.14 -7.28 -18.39
N GLU A 658 0.15 -7.89 -17.20
CA GLU A 658 0.72 -7.25 -15.99
C GLU A 658 2.22 -7.07 -16.13
N ARG A 659 2.91 -8.07 -16.69
CA ARG A 659 4.34 -7.97 -16.97
C ARG A 659 4.66 -6.94 -18.05
N ILE A 660 3.92 -6.94 -19.15
CA ILE A 660 4.11 -5.97 -20.24
C ILE A 660 3.89 -4.55 -19.72
N LEU A 661 2.87 -4.33 -18.88
CA LEU A 661 2.60 -3.04 -18.26
C LEU A 661 3.76 -2.59 -17.36
N LEU A 662 4.29 -3.49 -16.53
CA LEU A 662 5.40 -3.19 -15.62
C LEU A 662 6.70 -2.89 -16.38
N GLU A 663 7.05 -3.72 -17.37
CA GLU A 663 8.23 -3.51 -18.22
C GLU A 663 8.08 -2.23 -19.05
N TRP A 664 6.88 -1.89 -19.50
CA TRP A 664 6.61 -0.63 -20.21
C TRP A 664 6.80 0.59 -19.30
N GLN A 665 6.35 0.53 -18.04
CA GLN A 665 6.62 1.57 -17.04
C GLN A 665 8.10 1.79 -16.81
N VAL A 666 8.87 0.70 -16.66
CA VAL A 666 10.34 0.77 -16.53
C VAL A 666 10.97 1.38 -17.78
N ASN A 667 10.58 0.94 -18.98
CA ASN A 667 11.13 1.45 -20.22
C ASN A 667 10.85 2.95 -20.42
N VAL A 668 9.69 3.46 -20.01
CA VAL A 668 9.37 4.89 -20.07
C VAL A 668 10.12 5.70 -19.01
N LEU A 669 10.25 5.19 -17.78
CA LEU A 669 10.98 5.87 -16.69
C LEU A 669 12.48 5.99 -16.97
N THR A 670 13.04 5.04 -17.72
CA THR A 670 14.45 4.99 -18.08
C THR A 670 14.81 5.81 -19.32
N ILE A 671 13.82 6.38 -20.03
CA ILE A 671 14.07 7.32 -21.14
C ILE A 671 14.92 8.49 -20.61
N PRO A 672 16.10 8.76 -21.20
CA PRO A 672 16.98 9.83 -20.72
C PRO A 672 16.32 11.20 -20.73
N LYS A 673 16.69 12.05 -19.76
CA LYS A 673 16.22 13.44 -19.70
C LYS A 673 16.60 14.18 -21.00
N GLY A 674 15.60 14.75 -21.65
CA GLY A 674 15.77 15.47 -22.92
C GLY A 674 15.45 14.65 -24.17
N GLN A 675 15.21 13.33 -24.04
CA GLN A 675 14.64 12.54 -25.14
C GLN A 675 13.11 12.57 -25.15
N PRO A 676 12.47 12.45 -26.34
CA PRO A 676 11.02 12.29 -26.44
C PRO A 676 10.55 11.10 -25.59
N GLY A 677 9.47 11.29 -24.82
CA GLY A 677 8.92 10.24 -23.94
C GLY A 677 9.36 10.30 -22.48
N HIS A 678 10.40 11.08 -22.12
CA HIS A 678 10.83 11.23 -20.72
C HIS A 678 9.65 11.67 -19.82
N GLN A 679 9.41 10.93 -18.74
CA GLN A 679 8.29 11.15 -17.81
C GLN A 679 6.91 11.21 -18.51
N ALA A 680 6.70 10.45 -19.58
CA ALA A 680 5.36 10.26 -20.12
C ALA A 680 4.43 9.66 -19.06
N ASP A 681 3.24 10.26 -18.91
CA ASP A 681 2.17 9.73 -18.06
C ASP A 681 1.56 8.53 -18.78
N ILE A 682 1.81 7.34 -18.24
CA ILE A 682 1.28 6.07 -18.75
C ILE A 682 0.47 5.38 -17.66
N ARG A 683 -0.66 4.77 -18.03
CA ARG A 683 -1.60 4.17 -17.06
C ARG A 683 -2.18 2.85 -17.58
N PRO A 684 -2.51 1.89 -16.70
CA PRO A 684 -3.43 0.83 -17.08
C PRO A 684 -4.82 1.42 -17.34
N SER A 685 -5.57 0.76 -18.21
CA SER A 685 -6.99 1.05 -18.42
C SER A 685 -7.73 -0.26 -18.62
N GLU A 686 -8.91 -0.37 -18.00
CA GLU A 686 -9.75 -1.57 -18.09
C GLU A 686 -10.86 -1.43 -19.13
N ASP A 687 -11.05 -0.23 -19.69
CA ASP A 687 -12.12 0.08 -20.63
C ASP A 687 -11.61 0.93 -21.80
N ALA A 688 -11.63 0.32 -22.99
CA ALA A 688 -11.25 0.93 -24.25
C ALA A 688 -12.32 1.89 -24.82
N GLY A 689 -13.43 2.11 -24.12
CA GLY A 689 -14.37 3.21 -24.33
C GLY A 689 -15.65 2.89 -25.11
N HIS A 690 -16.01 1.61 -25.27
CA HIS A 690 -17.24 1.15 -25.93
C HIS A 690 -17.55 1.86 -27.26
N TYR A 691 -16.51 2.09 -28.07
CA TYR A 691 -16.57 2.67 -29.41
C TYR A 691 -15.61 1.93 -30.35
N LEU A 692 -15.18 2.51 -31.48
CA LEU A 692 -14.34 1.82 -32.48
C LEU A 692 -13.03 1.25 -31.94
N CYS A 693 -12.43 1.87 -30.92
CA CYS A 693 -11.21 1.38 -30.26
C CYS A 693 -11.47 0.05 -29.50
N ASP A 694 -12.55 -0.01 -28.74
CA ASP A 694 -12.98 -1.24 -28.05
C ASP A 694 -13.50 -2.29 -29.04
N TYR A 695 -14.21 -1.85 -30.09
CA TYR A 695 -14.77 -2.72 -31.13
C TYR A 695 -13.68 -3.45 -31.90
N ILE A 696 -12.64 -2.76 -32.39
CA ILE A 696 -11.53 -3.43 -33.08
C ILE A 696 -10.74 -4.36 -32.16
N TYR A 697 -10.58 -3.99 -30.88
CA TYR A 697 -9.85 -4.80 -29.91
C TYR A 697 -10.57 -6.12 -29.65
N PHE A 698 -11.86 -6.06 -29.33
CA PHE A 698 -12.68 -7.24 -29.10
C PHE A 698 -12.76 -8.13 -30.35
N ASN A 699 -13.05 -7.54 -31.52
CA ASN A 699 -13.13 -8.31 -32.77
C ASN A 699 -11.81 -9.02 -33.08
N SER A 700 -10.67 -8.37 -32.83
CA SER A 700 -9.35 -8.98 -33.03
C SER A 700 -9.05 -10.10 -32.03
N LEU A 701 -9.43 -9.94 -30.75
CA LEU A 701 -9.33 -11.01 -29.75
C LEU A 701 -10.20 -12.22 -30.13
N ALA A 702 -11.40 -11.99 -30.67
CA ALA A 702 -12.34 -13.02 -31.07
C ALA A 702 -11.89 -13.83 -32.30
N CYS A 703 -10.97 -13.31 -33.12
CA CYS A 703 -10.39 -14.04 -34.26
C CYS A 703 -9.53 -15.25 -33.86
N PHE A 704 -9.01 -15.29 -32.63
CA PHE A 704 -8.04 -16.31 -32.19
C PHE A 704 -8.62 -17.38 -31.24
N GLY A 705 -9.89 -17.31 -30.86
CA GLY A 705 -10.44 -18.32 -29.95
C GLY A 705 -11.92 -18.15 -29.63
N ARG A 706 -12.73 -19.06 -30.18
CA ARG A 706 -14.13 -19.29 -29.84
C ARG A 706 -14.23 -20.48 -28.86
N LYS A 707 -14.28 -20.19 -27.54
CA LYS A 707 -14.94 -20.93 -26.43
C LYS A 707 -14.27 -20.74 -25.05
N ASN A 708 -15.04 -20.15 -24.13
CA ASN A 708 -15.19 -20.44 -22.69
C ASN A 708 -14.03 -20.33 -21.67
N THR A 709 -12.91 -19.64 -21.91
CA THR A 709 -12.01 -19.27 -20.80
C THR A 709 -11.52 -17.83 -20.89
N MET A 710 -11.66 -17.10 -19.77
CA MET A 710 -11.25 -15.69 -19.62
C MET A 710 -9.71 -15.56 -19.64
N GLU A 711 -8.96 -16.57 -19.16
CA GLU A 711 -7.52 -16.48 -18.95
C GLU A 711 -6.81 -17.83 -19.24
N GLY A 712 -5.65 -17.75 -19.91
CA GLY A 712 -4.74 -18.88 -20.23
C GLY A 712 -5.11 -19.70 -21.48
N GLY A 713 -4.17 -19.92 -22.40
CA GLY A 713 -4.40 -20.86 -23.51
C GLY A 713 -3.19 -21.18 -24.40
N ASN A 714 -3.17 -22.41 -24.92
CA ASN A 714 -2.52 -22.79 -26.18
C ASN A 714 -3.55 -23.42 -27.15
N ASP A 715 -3.15 -23.54 -28.42
CA ASP A 715 -3.91 -23.66 -29.69
C ASP A 715 -4.84 -22.47 -30.04
N SER A 716 -5.09 -21.56 -29.10
CA SER A 716 -6.00 -20.39 -29.21
C SER A 716 -5.39 -19.11 -28.63
N SER A 717 -4.09 -18.88 -28.87
CA SER A 717 -3.37 -17.70 -28.37
C SER A 717 -3.94 -16.42 -28.98
N ARG A 718 -4.29 -15.43 -28.16
CA ARG A 718 -4.81 -14.11 -28.52
C ARG A 718 -3.74 -13.02 -28.32
N PRO A 719 -2.65 -12.98 -29.11
CA PRO A 719 -1.56 -12.03 -28.91
C PRO A 719 -1.92 -10.65 -29.47
N VAL A 720 -3.03 -10.08 -29.00
CA VAL A 720 -3.54 -8.77 -29.41
C VAL A 720 -3.46 -7.84 -28.23
N LEU A 721 -2.97 -6.61 -28.42
CA LEU A 721 -2.99 -5.54 -27.43
C LEU A 721 -3.63 -4.28 -28.02
N PHE A 722 -4.20 -3.45 -27.17
CA PHE A 722 -4.72 -2.14 -27.55
C PHE A 722 -4.07 -1.03 -26.72
N PHE A 723 -3.60 0.00 -27.41
CA PHE A 723 -2.83 1.09 -26.85
C PHE A 723 -3.45 2.44 -27.22
N HIS A 724 -3.90 3.20 -26.22
CA HIS A 724 -4.43 4.54 -26.39
C HIS A 724 -3.35 5.61 -26.29
N VAL A 725 -3.37 6.53 -27.26
CA VAL A 725 -2.56 7.74 -27.30
C VAL A 725 -3.44 8.99 -27.07
N PRO A 726 -2.86 10.09 -26.56
CA PRO A 726 -3.53 11.40 -26.53
C PRO A 726 -3.99 11.86 -27.92
N ALA A 727 -4.99 12.74 -27.97
CA ALA A 727 -5.57 13.22 -29.22
C ALA A 727 -4.79 14.36 -29.89
N GLU A 728 -3.84 14.97 -29.17
CA GLU A 728 -2.97 16.00 -29.71
C GLU A 728 -1.99 15.42 -30.75
N SER A 729 -1.83 16.12 -31.88
CA SER A 729 -1.05 15.66 -33.05
C SER A 729 0.03 16.63 -33.48
N ASP A 730 0.48 17.52 -32.59
CA ASP A 730 1.67 18.36 -32.84
C ASP A 730 2.95 17.51 -32.88
N GLY A 731 3.99 18.01 -33.56
CA GLY A 731 5.23 17.25 -33.79
C GLY A 731 5.90 16.74 -32.52
N PHE A 732 5.88 17.51 -31.42
CA PHE A 732 6.45 17.08 -30.14
C PHE A 732 5.64 15.94 -29.52
N THR A 733 4.30 16.03 -29.60
CA THR A 733 3.43 14.95 -29.09
C THR A 733 3.56 13.68 -29.93
N LEU A 734 3.75 13.77 -31.24
CA LEU A 734 3.97 12.62 -32.12
C LEU A 734 5.31 11.93 -31.83
N GLU A 735 6.41 12.69 -31.69
CA GLU A 735 7.73 12.14 -31.31
C GLU A 735 7.67 11.48 -29.92
N ARG A 736 6.95 12.11 -28.99
CA ARG A 736 6.72 11.54 -27.66
C ARG A 736 5.93 10.23 -27.76
N GLY A 737 4.87 10.20 -28.55
CA GLY A 737 4.04 9.02 -28.76
C GLY A 737 4.83 7.88 -29.39
N GLN A 738 5.65 8.18 -30.39
CA GLN A 738 6.56 7.22 -31.02
C GLN A 738 7.53 6.60 -30.01
N ALA A 739 8.17 7.41 -29.17
CA ALA A 739 9.10 6.91 -28.14
C ALA A 739 8.39 6.04 -27.08
N VAL A 740 7.19 6.44 -26.66
CA VAL A 740 6.37 5.67 -25.70
C VAL A 740 5.88 4.35 -26.30
N THR A 741 5.51 4.33 -27.59
CA THR A 741 5.14 3.10 -28.32
C THR A 741 6.34 2.17 -28.49
N GLN A 742 7.53 2.69 -28.82
CA GLN A 742 8.74 1.87 -28.88
C GLN A 742 9.09 1.25 -27.52
N ALA A 743 8.90 2.00 -26.42
CA ALA A 743 9.07 1.48 -25.06
C ALA A 743 8.09 0.33 -24.76
N LEU A 744 6.85 0.40 -25.26
CA LEU A 744 5.85 -0.68 -25.14
C LEU A 744 6.25 -1.91 -25.99
N ILE A 745 6.70 -1.70 -27.22
CA ILE A 745 7.16 -2.79 -28.10
C ILE A 745 8.35 -3.53 -27.49
N ARG A 746 9.28 -2.81 -26.85
CA ARG A 746 10.39 -3.42 -26.11
C ARG A 746 9.90 -4.29 -24.95
N ALA A 747 8.87 -3.84 -24.22
CA ALA A 747 8.25 -4.61 -23.15
C ALA A 747 7.55 -5.89 -23.65
N ILE A 748 6.85 -5.81 -24.79
CA ILE A 748 6.25 -7.00 -25.43
C ILE A 748 7.34 -8.02 -25.78
N ALA A 749 8.50 -7.55 -26.27
CA ALA A 749 9.60 -8.40 -26.68
C ALA A 749 10.34 -9.09 -25.54
N SER A 750 10.60 -8.39 -24.43
CA SER A 750 11.17 -8.98 -23.22
C SER A 750 10.25 -10.03 -22.62
N SER A 751 8.95 -9.74 -22.50
CA SER A 751 7.95 -10.70 -22.01
C SER A 751 7.88 -11.97 -22.89
N SER A 752 7.91 -11.82 -24.23
CA SER A 752 7.81 -12.93 -25.19
C SER A 752 9.07 -13.81 -25.26
N SER A 753 10.26 -13.18 -25.15
CA SER A 753 11.55 -13.88 -25.15
C SER A 753 11.70 -14.79 -23.93
N GLN A 754 11.19 -14.34 -22.79
CA GLN A 754 11.12 -15.19 -21.63
C GLN A 754 10.14 -16.31 -21.85
N GLN A 755 8.86 -16.08 -22.18
CA GLN A 755 7.88 -17.18 -22.36
C GLN A 755 8.39 -18.36 -23.22
N ARG A 756 9.17 -18.14 -24.28
CA ARG A 756 9.77 -19.24 -25.08
C ARG A 756 10.78 -20.09 -24.29
N SER A 757 11.58 -19.49 -23.41
CA SER A 757 12.63 -20.20 -22.65
C SER A 757 12.13 -21.29 -21.69
N ASP A 758 10.93 -21.17 -21.09
CA ASP A 758 10.41 -22.25 -20.21
C ASP A 758 9.57 -23.28 -20.96
N VAL A 759 9.10 -22.97 -22.17
CA VAL A 759 8.48 -23.98 -23.04
C VAL A 759 9.55 -24.95 -23.53
N THR A 760 10.71 -24.46 -23.97
CA THR A 760 11.86 -25.31 -24.36
C THR A 760 12.37 -26.14 -23.18
N ALA A 761 12.46 -25.56 -21.98
CA ALA A 761 12.85 -26.28 -20.76
C ALA A 761 11.86 -27.38 -20.35
N LYS A 762 10.57 -27.23 -20.66
CA LYS A 762 9.54 -28.27 -20.46
C LYS A 762 9.61 -29.36 -21.54
N GLY A 763 9.85 -29.02 -22.80
CA GLY A 763 9.96 -29.97 -23.92
C GLY A 763 11.16 -30.92 -23.82
N LEU A 764 12.31 -30.41 -23.39
CA LEU A 764 13.52 -31.22 -23.14
C LEU A 764 13.32 -32.24 -22.01
N LYS A 765 12.50 -31.94 -20.99
CA LYS A 765 12.13 -32.89 -19.94
C LYS A 765 11.19 -34.00 -20.44
N ALA A 766 10.31 -33.71 -21.40
CA ALA A 766 9.40 -34.71 -21.97
C ALA A 766 10.11 -35.71 -22.90
N GLN A 767 11.09 -35.26 -23.71
CA GLN A 767 11.92 -36.18 -24.51
C GLN A 767 12.83 -37.08 -23.65
N HIS A 768 13.28 -36.58 -22.49
CA HIS A 768 14.06 -37.37 -21.53
C HIS A 768 13.23 -38.46 -20.82
N ILE A 769 11.91 -38.32 -20.80
CA ILE A 769 10.97 -39.30 -20.23
C ILE A 769 10.64 -40.38 -21.28
N LEU A 770 10.45 -40.01 -22.55
CA LEU A 770 10.15 -40.97 -23.62
C LEU A 770 11.34 -41.86 -24.03
N GLN A 771 12.59 -41.42 -23.84
CA GLN A 771 13.78 -42.26 -24.06
C GLN A 771 14.07 -43.25 -22.91
N ARG A 772 13.35 -43.17 -21.77
CA ARG A 772 13.50 -44.12 -20.66
C ARG A 772 12.52 -45.30 -20.68
N GLU A 773 11.52 -45.30 -21.56
CA GLU A 773 10.49 -46.35 -21.62
C GLU A 773 10.73 -47.41 -22.72
N SER A 774 11.90 -47.41 -23.38
CA SER A 774 12.27 -48.45 -24.36
C SER A 774 13.64 -49.07 -24.05
N GLY A 775 13.65 -50.12 -23.22
CA GLY A 775 14.81 -50.98 -22.91
C GLY A 775 14.41 -52.23 -22.12
N PRO A 776 15.13 -53.36 -22.24
CA PRO A 776 14.57 -54.61 -22.74
C PRO A 776 14.04 -55.57 -21.67
N ALA A 777 13.01 -56.34 -22.05
CA ALA A 777 12.58 -57.54 -21.35
C ALA A 777 13.68 -58.61 -21.41
N ASN A 778 14.04 -59.21 -20.27
CA ASN A 778 14.75 -60.49 -20.23
C ASN A 778 14.39 -61.31 -18.99
N ALA A 779 13.81 -62.47 -19.29
CA ALA A 779 13.85 -63.78 -18.64
C ALA A 779 14.37 -63.89 -17.19
N PHE A 780 13.51 -64.39 -16.30
CA PHE A 780 13.65 -65.71 -15.67
C PHE A 780 12.30 -66.22 -15.18
#